data_AF-A0AAX3KQD2-F1
#
_entry.id   AF-A0AAX3KQD2-F1
#
_cell.length_a   1.000
_cell.length_b   1.000
_cell.length_c   1.000
_cell.angle_alpha   90.00
_cell.angle_beta   90.00
_cell.angle_gamma   90.00
#
_symmetry.space_group_name_H-M   'P 1'
#
loop_
_entity.id
_entity.type
_entity.pdbx_description
1 polymer ?
#
loop_
_entity_poly.entity_id
_entity_poly.type
_entity_poly.pdbx_seq_one_letter_code
_entity_poly.pdbx_strand_id
1 'polypeptide(L)'
;MTALMSFSKNAITQGWISFFRVLASNTGIQFVFGSNEQPRTDGKRVYLPSLPVTLTMDDLDLIKAFGFHEVGHIQFSDVVFFQAFAAKHGDFARFLLNALDDVYMEYKQAGATREAEIYFRRKASILFKREQFRDGSESVAEAVACYALCYLRVDRWSEYRDPLAVIEENFNKHFGAHADHVRGNLNDILINEFPNVQSTQDAGSLTLRIIAMLKALGEEEEKKEEAKQDDPQGNGQPSPAGDSGSGQDASSAESNSGNPDGQQQGAGQGSSADNAQGDSKPQAGDATGNEGREGESQPNGGDKTDGQSGPGGSKSAGGDDAGAGDAASAQQGTAEGGKDGQAGASEAANGRSLKEIVDEILNATGLGDKEVFDGGESVSTVSKSVKSGTNPDYEGKSLAPDCVIDGKLDQQPGKAGKGFGGGAGHKEKVDGMSICPVDVPEAREMEKRLGRKAQVLASKLQGLLMQQEEAESFTTTRGQLGQNHLYRLGLGDVRVFTQSEEVERPTTAVSVVVDLSSSTQDEADKKFAKGEKVQFEAAMAPSTLRSILESVVLLEKVFDQIGCPREVLGFAPKSGELMSMVRCFGDNTQTAINRIGGLRKMAGGGHTPIGEAVFHAGRRLLTHEANRKVMFVLTDGAPGNVEKAVEMTRFCESGGIRVVYLVIGEKVRTDWLTTAGIPFAVAKSCSEVTPALLAEAKTLLM
;
A
#
# COMPACT_ATOMS: atom_id res chain seq x y z
N MET A 1 -2.27 -29.06 -25.59
CA MET A 1 -0.82 -29.18 -25.36
C MET A 1 -0.36 -27.88 -24.76
N THR A 2 0.10 -27.89 -23.52
CA THR A 2 0.42 -26.67 -22.77
C THR A 2 1.91 -26.40 -22.87
N ALA A 3 2.30 -25.31 -23.52
CA ALA A 3 3.71 -24.95 -23.67
C ALA A 3 4.27 -24.51 -22.30
N LEU A 4 5.13 -25.34 -21.71
CA LEU A 4 5.91 -24.99 -20.53
C LEU A 4 6.94 -23.90 -20.92
N MET A 5 6.61 -22.64 -20.63
CA MET A 5 7.50 -21.51 -20.86
C MET A 5 8.70 -21.56 -19.90
N SER A 6 9.88 -21.34 -20.46
CA SER A 6 11.12 -21.11 -19.70
C SER A 6 11.12 -19.68 -19.18
N PHE A 7 10.92 -19.49 -17.87
CA PHE A 7 10.94 -18.18 -17.23
C PHE A 7 12.31 -17.86 -16.63
N SER A 8 12.78 -16.62 -16.82
CA SER A 8 13.94 -16.09 -16.08
C SER A 8 13.59 -15.92 -14.60
N LYS A 9 14.52 -16.32 -13.72
CA LYS A 9 14.28 -16.37 -12.26
C LYS A 9 13.93 -15.00 -11.67
N ASN A 10 14.41 -13.88 -12.21
CA ASN A 10 14.08 -12.53 -11.71
C ASN A 10 12.64 -12.07 -12.02
N ALA A 11 11.98 -12.59 -13.06
CA ALA A 11 10.63 -12.15 -13.43
C ALA A 11 9.57 -12.66 -12.42
N ILE A 12 9.82 -13.81 -11.80
CA ILE A 12 8.91 -14.45 -10.83
C ILE A 12 8.97 -13.72 -9.46
N THR A 13 10.09 -13.05 -9.16
CA THR A 13 10.45 -12.65 -7.80
C THR A 13 10.06 -11.21 -7.46
N GLN A 14 10.07 -10.29 -8.44
CA GLN A 14 9.61 -8.90 -8.29
C GLN A 14 8.55 -8.46 -9.32
N GLY A 15 8.16 -9.32 -10.27
CA GLY A 15 7.18 -8.96 -11.32
C GLY A 15 5.76 -8.70 -10.81
N TRP A 16 4.99 -7.93 -11.58
CA TRP A 16 3.61 -7.51 -11.26
C TRP A 16 2.68 -8.69 -10.94
N ILE A 17 2.78 -9.82 -11.65
CA ILE A 17 2.01 -11.05 -11.39
C ILE A 17 2.14 -11.50 -9.91
N SER A 18 3.36 -11.40 -9.37
CA SER A 18 3.70 -11.77 -8.01
C SER A 18 3.18 -10.77 -6.96
N PHE A 19 2.95 -9.52 -7.35
CA PHE A 19 2.30 -8.49 -6.54
C PHE A 19 0.77 -8.68 -6.54
N PHE A 20 0.13 -8.78 -7.71
CA PHE A 20 -1.32 -8.93 -7.81
C PHE A 20 -1.83 -10.22 -7.16
N ARG A 21 -1.04 -11.30 -7.14
CA ARG A 21 -1.42 -12.51 -6.39
C ARG A 21 -1.49 -12.29 -4.88
N VAL A 22 -0.58 -11.50 -4.32
CA VAL A 22 -0.61 -11.12 -2.89
C VAL A 22 -1.77 -10.17 -2.64
N LEU A 23 -1.94 -9.15 -3.49
CA LEU A 23 -3.05 -8.20 -3.38
C LEU A 23 -4.42 -8.89 -3.47
N ALA A 24 -4.59 -9.85 -4.38
CA ALA A 24 -5.79 -10.68 -4.51
C ALA A 24 -6.03 -11.58 -3.30
N SER A 25 -4.96 -12.15 -2.71
CA SER A 25 -5.03 -12.95 -1.50
C SER A 25 -5.46 -12.13 -0.28
N ASN A 26 -4.95 -10.90 -0.14
CA ASN A 26 -5.20 -10.04 1.02
C ASN A 26 -6.58 -9.38 0.97
N THR A 27 -7.09 -9.10 -0.22
CA THR A 27 -8.33 -8.34 -0.43
C THR A 27 -9.53 -9.20 -0.82
N GLY A 28 -9.29 -10.41 -1.34
CA GLY A 28 -10.32 -11.27 -1.95
C GLY A 28 -10.76 -10.87 -3.36
N ILE A 29 -10.22 -9.77 -3.90
CA ILE A 29 -10.54 -9.22 -5.23
C ILE A 29 -9.82 -10.02 -6.32
N GLN A 30 -10.49 -10.30 -7.45
CA GLN A 30 -9.85 -10.95 -8.60
C GLN A 30 -9.37 -9.90 -9.61
N PHE A 31 -8.17 -10.10 -10.17
CA PHE A 31 -7.61 -9.26 -11.23
C PHE A 31 -7.62 -10.02 -12.56
N VAL A 32 -8.18 -9.42 -13.60
CA VAL A 32 -8.32 -10.01 -14.94
C VAL A 32 -7.42 -9.24 -15.89
N PHE A 33 -6.35 -9.88 -16.37
CA PHE A 33 -5.43 -9.33 -17.36
C PHE A 33 -5.79 -9.86 -18.75
N GLY A 34 -6.07 -8.97 -19.70
CA GLY A 34 -6.49 -9.35 -21.04
C GLY A 34 -5.91 -8.49 -22.16
N SER A 35 -5.60 -9.09 -23.30
CA SER A 35 -4.96 -8.44 -24.46
C SER A 35 -5.78 -7.32 -25.10
N ASN A 36 -7.07 -7.23 -24.75
CA ASN A 36 -8.02 -6.20 -25.20
C ASN A 36 -8.82 -5.58 -24.03
N GLU A 37 -8.51 -5.93 -22.78
CA GLU A 37 -9.16 -5.31 -21.61
C GLU A 37 -8.69 -3.86 -21.45
N GLN A 38 -9.53 -3.05 -20.80
CA GLN A 38 -9.17 -1.71 -20.34
C GLN A 38 -9.16 -1.70 -18.80
N PRO A 39 -8.38 -0.80 -18.18
CA PRO A 39 -8.47 -0.51 -16.75
C PRO A 39 -9.92 -0.18 -16.34
N ARG A 40 -10.50 -0.95 -15.43
CA ARG A 40 -11.83 -0.71 -14.80
C ARG A 40 -12.10 -1.68 -13.65
N THR A 41 -12.98 -1.30 -12.74
CA THR A 41 -13.56 -2.18 -11.71
C THR A 41 -15.05 -2.48 -11.97
N ASP A 42 -15.53 -3.66 -11.53
CA ASP A 42 -16.96 -3.99 -11.41
C ASP A 42 -17.47 -4.04 -9.96
N GLY A 43 -16.67 -3.56 -9.01
CA GLY A 43 -16.92 -3.64 -7.55
C GLY A 43 -16.57 -4.99 -6.93
N LYS A 44 -16.13 -5.99 -7.71
CA LYS A 44 -15.70 -7.33 -7.25
C LYS A 44 -14.40 -7.79 -7.91
N ARG A 45 -14.11 -7.24 -9.08
CA ARG A 45 -12.97 -7.56 -9.93
C ARG A 45 -12.40 -6.29 -10.54
N VAL A 46 -11.09 -6.30 -10.71
CA VAL A 46 -10.35 -5.28 -11.46
C VAL A 46 -9.93 -5.90 -12.78
N TYR A 47 -10.19 -5.18 -13.88
CA TYR A 47 -9.83 -5.56 -15.22
C TYR A 47 -8.68 -4.67 -15.69
N LEU A 48 -7.70 -5.27 -16.35
CA LEU A 48 -6.42 -4.66 -16.69
C LEU A 48 -5.96 -5.14 -18.06
N PRO A 49 -5.28 -4.31 -18.86
CA PRO A 49 -4.67 -4.77 -20.10
C PRO A 49 -3.50 -5.71 -19.81
N SER A 50 -3.28 -6.73 -20.64
CA SER A 50 -2.12 -7.61 -20.54
C SER A 50 -0.81 -6.80 -20.69
N LEU A 51 0.18 -7.06 -19.85
CA LEU A 51 1.46 -6.34 -19.78
C LEU A 51 2.65 -7.25 -20.12
N PRO A 52 3.82 -6.69 -20.49
CA PRO A 52 5.08 -7.45 -20.57
C PRO A 52 5.35 -8.27 -19.29
N VAL A 53 5.90 -9.48 -19.45
CA VAL A 53 6.23 -10.37 -18.31
C VAL A 53 7.27 -9.76 -17.35
N THR A 54 8.10 -8.86 -17.85
CA THR A 54 9.05 -8.05 -17.08
C THR A 54 8.83 -6.60 -17.46
N LEU A 55 8.64 -5.74 -16.46
CA LEU A 55 8.42 -4.30 -16.60
C LEU A 55 9.71 -3.52 -16.28
N THR A 56 9.79 -2.27 -16.75
CA THR A 56 10.71 -1.27 -16.17
C THR A 56 10.33 -1.03 -14.70
N MET A 57 11.24 -0.45 -13.90
CA MET A 57 10.90 -0.13 -12.49
C MET A 57 9.78 0.90 -12.38
N ASP A 58 9.76 1.89 -13.27
CA ASP A 58 8.70 2.91 -13.30
C ASP A 58 7.34 2.29 -13.65
N ASP A 59 7.25 1.48 -14.71
CA ASP A 59 5.98 0.84 -15.10
C ASP A 59 5.52 -0.21 -14.06
N LEU A 60 6.48 -0.86 -13.39
CA LEU A 60 6.21 -1.77 -12.28
C LEU A 60 5.64 -1.04 -11.05
N ASP A 61 6.09 0.18 -10.76
CA ASP A 61 5.57 0.95 -9.65
C ASP A 61 4.25 1.65 -10.01
N LEU A 62 4.06 2.08 -11.26
CA LEU A 62 2.77 2.55 -11.78
C LEU A 62 1.68 1.48 -11.68
N ILE A 63 1.93 0.25 -12.15
CA ILE A 63 0.91 -0.81 -12.09
C ILE A 63 0.59 -1.22 -10.64
N LYS A 64 1.55 -1.13 -9.71
CA LYS A 64 1.29 -1.36 -8.28
C LYS A 64 0.45 -0.25 -7.66
N ALA A 65 0.76 1.01 -7.96
CA ALA A 65 -0.04 2.15 -7.53
C ALA A 65 -1.49 2.03 -8.03
N PHE A 66 -1.67 1.70 -9.31
CA PHE A 66 -2.97 1.43 -9.90
C PHE A 66 -3.70 0.28 -9.20
N GLY A 67 -3.01 -0.84 -8.93
CA GLY A 67 -3.59 -1.95 -8.18
C GLY A 67 -4.10 -1.56 -6.79
N PHE A 68 -3.36 -0.74 -6.04
CA PHE A 68 -3.81 -0.22 -4.74
C PHE A 68 -4.94 0.80 -4.86
N HIS A 69 -4.96 1.61 -5.92
CA HIS A 69 -6.00 2.61 -6.20
C HIS A 69 -7.36 1.92 -6.43
N GLU A 70 -7.43 0.98 -7.37
CA GLU A 70 -8.65 0.20 -7.67
C GLU A 70 -9.20 -0.57 -6.46
N VAL A 71 -8.31 -1.17 -5.66
CA VAL A 71 -8.69 -1.82 -4.40
C VAL A 71 -9.27 -0.81 -3.42
N GLY A 72 -8.72 0.41 -3.36
CA GLY A 72 -9.22 1.46 -2.50
C GLY A 72 -10.62 1.90 -2.89
N HIS A 73 -10.92 2.07 -4.18
CA HIS A 73 -12.29 2.32 -4.64
C HIS A 73 -13.25 1.18 -4.27
N ILE A 74 -12.85 -0.08 -4.43
CA ILE A 74 -13.69 -1.23 -4.04
C ILE A 74 -13.93 -1.28 -2.51
N GLN A 75 -12.99 -0.82 -1.69
CA GLN A 75 -13.06 -0.91 -0.23
C GLN A 75 -13.65 0.32 0.48
N PHE A 76 -13.45 1.52 -0.07
CA PHE A 76 -13.73 2.78 0.63
C PHE A 76 -14.69 3.72 -0.12
N SER A 77 -14.88 3.55 -1.44
CA SER A 77 -15.72 4.43 -2.25
C SER A 77 -17.11 3.84 -2.50
N ASP A 78 -18.14 4.69 -2.51
CA ASP A 78 -19.50 4.30 -2.89
C ASP A 78 -19.77 4.60 -4.37
N VAL A 79 -19.52 3.60 -5.22
CA VAL A 79 -19.72 3.68 -6.68
C VAL A 79 -21.19 3.96 -7.06
N VAL A 80 -22.16 3.49 -6.26
CA VAL A 80 -23.59 3.68 -6.54
C VAL A 80 -23.97 5.13 -6.26
N PHE A 81 -23.53 5.68 -5.13
CA PHE A 81 -23.68 7.10 -4.83
C PHE A 81 -22.96 7.97 -5.86
N PHE A 82 -21.71 7.64 -6.23
CA PHE A 82 -20.93 8.39 -7.23
C PHE A 82 -21.67 8.49 -8.57
N GLN A 83 -22.18 7.38 -9.10
CA GLN A 83 -22.93 7.35 -10.36
C GLN A 83 -24.25 8.16 -10.26
N ALA A 84 -24.98 8.03 -9.15
CA ALA A 84 -26.21 8.79 -8.93
C ALA A 84 -25.95 10.30 -8.76
N PHE A 85 -24.84 10.67 -8.12
CA PHE A 85 -24.39 12.06 -7.96
C PHE A 85 -24.01 12.66 -9.32
N ALA A 86 -23.18 11.97 -10.10
CA ALA A 86 -22.76 12.39 -11.44
C ALA A 86 -23.96 12.64 -12.37
N ALA A 87 -24.90 11.68 -12.46
CA ALA A 87 -26.10 11.80 -13.28
C ALA A 87 -27.04 12.96 -12.86
N LYS A 88 -26.98 13.38 -11.59
CA LYS A 88 -27.81 14.46 -11.03
C LYS A 88 -27.15 15.84 -11.11
N HIS A 89 -25.82 15.91 -11.06
CA HIS A 89 -25.10 17.17 -10.87
C HIS A 89 -24.18 17.58 -12.04
N GLY A 90 -24.03 16.74 -13.07
CA GLY A 90 -23.34 17.07 -14.31
C GLY A 90 -21.83 16.81 -14.30
N ASP A 91 -21.19 17.04 -15.45
CA ASP A 91 -19.81 16.61 -15.74
C ASP A 91 -18.76 17.24 -14.82
N PHE A 92 -18.83 18.55 -14.55
CA PHE A 92 -17.91 19.20 -13.60
C PHE A 92 -18.07 18.65 -12.18
N ALA A 93 -19.30 18.42 -11.72
CA ALA A 93 -19.55 17.88 -10.39
C ALA A 93 -19.06 16.42 -10.27
N ARG A 94 -19.23 15.60 -11.33
CA ARG A 94 -18.63 14.26 -11.42
C ARG A 94 -17.10 14.33 -11.31
N PHE A 95 -16.46 15.21 -12.09
CA PHE A 95 -15.01 15.31 -12.14
C PHE A 95 -14.40 15.83 -10.83
N LEU A 96 -14.99 16.86 -10.23
CA LEU A 96 -14.57 17.37 -8.91
C LEU A 96 -14.82 16.36 -7.78
N LEU A 97 -15.91 15.58 -7.83
CA LEU A 97 -16.11 14.48 -6.88
C LEU A 97 -15.04 13.40 -7.01
N ASN A 98 -14.67 12.97 -8.24
CA ASN A 98 -13.58 12.01 -8.43
C ASN A 98 -12.26 12.55 -7.84
N ALA A 99 -11.90 13.80 -8.15
CA ALA A 99 -10.70 14.43 -7.60
C ALA A 99 -10.64 14.46 -6.06
N LEU A 100 -11.78 14.62 -5.36
CA LEU A 100 -11.86 14.61 -3.90
C LEU A 100 -11.95 13.20 -3.31
N ASP A 101 -12.71 12.30 -3.93
CA ASP A 101 -12.85 10.90 -3.49
C ASP A 101 -11.52 10.14 -3.65
N ASP A 102 -10.73 10.43 -4.68
CA ASP A 102 -9.39 9.89 -4.88
C ASP A 102 -8.45 10.28 -3.72
N VAL A 103 -8.48 11.54 -3.28
CA VAL A 103 -7.66 11.97 -2.11
C VAL A 103 -8.12 11.23 -0.86
N TYR A 104 -9.44 11.15 -0.63
CA TYR A 104 -10.03 10.45 0.52
C TYR A 104 -9.65 8.96 0.53
N MET A 105 -9.86 8.25 -0.58
CA MET A 105 -9.61 6.82 -0.67
C MET A 105 -8.11 6.50 -0.69
N GLU A 106 -7.26 7.28 -1.38
CA GLU A 106 -5.80 7.05 -1.37
C GLU A 106 -5.23 7.31 0.03
N TYR A 107 -5.81 8.24 0.81
CA TYR A 107 -5.44 8.45 2.22
C TYR A 107 -5.90 7.34 3.16
N LYS A 108 -7.12 6.79 2.98
CA LYS A 108 -7.58 5.60 3.70
C LYS A 108 -6.70 4.39 3.38
N GLN A 109 -6.40 4.16 2.10
CA GLN A 109 -5.58 3.05 1.63
C GLN A 109 -4.12 3.17 2.11
N ALA A 110 -3.54 4.36 2.08
CA ALA A 110 -2.22 4.65 2.66
C ALA A 110 -2.18 4.41 4.18
N GLY A 111 -3.27 4.73 4.90
CA GLY A 111 -3.40 4.44 6.33
C GLY A 111 -3.58 2.94 6.65
N ALA A 112 -4.18 2.17 5.72
CA ALA A 112 -4.37 0.73 5.87
C ALA A 112 -3.13 -0.08 5.47
N THR A 113 -2.37 0.36 4.45
CA THR A 113 -1.20 -0.33 3.90
C THR A 113 -0.10 0.69 3.56
N ARG A 114 1.01 0.66 4.31
CA ARG A 114 2.14 1.61 4.15
C ARG A 114 2.78 1.55 2.77
N GLU A 115 2.77 0.39 2.12
CA GLU A 115 3.24 0.20 0.75
C GLU A 115 2.43 0.99 -0.27
N ALA A 116 1.11 1.17 -0.06
CA ALA A 116 0.27 1.95 -0.97
C ALA A 116 0.72 3.42 -1.01
N GLU A 117 1.04 4.00 0.15
CA GLU A 117 1.58 5.37 0.26
C GLU A 117 2.88 5.54 -0.54
N ILE A 118 3.77 4.55 -0.49
CA ILE A 118 5.03 4.56 -1.26
C ILE A 118 4.73 4.58 -2.77
N TYR A 119 3.80 3.75 -3.24
CA TYR A 119 3.51 3.67 -4.68
C TYR A 119 2.67 4.86 -5.19
N PHE A 120 1.77 5.46 -4.40
CA PHE A 120 1.06 6.68 -4.80
C PHE A 120 2.01 7.88 -4.97
N ARG A 121 2.97 8.06 -4.05
CA ARG A 121 4.00 9.11 -4.16
C ARG A 121 4.92 8.90 -5.38
N ARG A 122 5.27 7.64 -5.67
CA ARG A 122 6.02 7.29 -6.89
C ARG A 122 5.20 7.50 -8.17
N LYS A 123 3.90 7.15 -8.18
CA LYS A 123 2.96 7.42 -9.29
C LYS A 123 3.02 8.90 -9.68
N ALA A 124 2.84 9.80 -8.73
CA ALA A 124 2.93 11.25 -8.96
C ALA A 124 4.28 11.67 -9.58
N SER A 125 5.39 11.22 -8.99
CA SER A 125 6.74 11.52 -9.48
C SER A 125 7.02 11.01 -10.90
N ILE A 126 6.53 9.81 -11.24
CA ILE A 126 6.74 9.17 -12.55
C ILE A 126 5.87 9.83 -13.61
N LEU A 127 4.57 10.01 -13.33
CA LEU A 127 3.63 10.63 -14.27
C LEU A 127 3.99 12.11 -14.55
N PHE A 128 4.44 12.86 -13.54
CA PHE A 128 4.94 14.22 -13.72
C PHE A 128 6.16 14.26 -14.67
N LYS A 129 7.17 13.41 -14.43
CA LYS A 129 8.38 13.31 -15.29
C LYS A 129 8.09 12.84 -16.72
N ARG A 130 6.97 12.15 -16.93
CA ARG A 130 6.52 11.67 -18.24
C ARG A 130 5.58 12.66 -18.94
N GLU A 131 5.24 13.78 -18.31
CA GLU A 131 4.21 14.72 -18.78
C GLU A 131 2.85 14.00 -19.01
N GLN A 132 2.55 13.00 -18.17
CA GLN A 132 1.37 12.12 -18.25
C GLN A 132 0.42 12.34 -17.06
N PHE A 133 -0.02 13.58 -16.87
CA PHE A 133 -1.02 13.96 -15.87
C PHE A 133 -1.87 15.13 -16.39
N ARG A 134 -3.05 15.36 -15.81
CA ARG A 134 -3.88 16.51 -16.13
C ARG A 134 -3.33 17.74 -15.39
N ASP A 135 -2.84 18.71 -16.16
CA ASP A 135 -2.22 19.93 -15.66
C ASP A 135 -3.20 21.12 -15.58
N GLY A 136 -4.47 20.90 -15.92
CA GLY A 136 -5.50 21.93 -15.90
C GLY A 136 -5.45 22.92 -17.08
N SER A 137 -4.67 22.68 -18.13
CA SER A 137 -4.56 23.59 -19.28
C SER A 137 -5.75 23.54 -20.26
N GLU A 138 -6.41 22.39 -20.40
CA GLU A 138 -7.46 22.17 -21.41
C GLU A 138 -8.77 22.95 -21.10
N SER A 139 -9.10 23.17 -19.82
CA SER A 139 -10.30 23.93 -19.44
C SER A 139 -10.26 24.45 -18.00
N VAL A 140 -11.00 25.54 -17.75
CA VAL A 140 -11.10 26.11 -16.39
C VAL A 140 -11.78 25.16 -15.39
N ALA A 141 -12.74 24.35 -15.84
CA ALA A 141 -13.39 23.32 -15.02
C ALA A 141 -12.40 22.24 -14.59
N GLU A 142 -11.47 21.86 -15.47
CA GLU A 142 -10.40 20.93 -15.16
C GLU A 142 -9.39 21.51 -14.18
N ALA A 143 -8.97 22.77 -14.39
CA ALA A 143 -8.04 23.47 -13.53
C ALA A 143 -8.48 23.48 -12.05
N VAL A 144 -9.77 23.72 -11.78
CA VAL A 144 -10.32 23.71 -10.41
C VAL A 144 -10.16 22.35 -9.72
N ALA A 145 -10.50 21.25 -10.42
CA ALA A 145 -10.44 19.91 -9.83
C ALA A 145 -9.00 19.40 -9.70
N CYS A 146 -8.13 19.66 -10.69
CA CYS A 146 -6.71 19.34 -10.61
C CYS A 146 -6.02 20.11 -9.48
N TYR A 147 -6.35 21.40 -9.31
CA TYR A 147 -5.84 22.22 -8.23
C TYR A 147 -6.27 21.65 -6.86
N ALA A 148 -7.55 21.34 -6.69
CA ALA A 148 -8.07 20.79 -5.44
C ALA A 148 -7.37 19.47 -5.02
N LEU A 149 -7.18 18.54 -5.97
CA LEU A 149 -6.51 17.26 -5.70
C LEU A 149 -5.04 17.46 -5.29
N CYS A 150 -4.29 18.29 -6.02
CA CYS A 150 -2.87 18.52 -5.74
C CYS A 150 -2.65 19.33 -4.46
N TYR A 151 -3.50 20.35 -4.22
CA TYR A 151 -3.44 21.19 -3.03
C TYR A 151 -3.65 20.37 -1.75
N LEU A 152 -4.67 19.50 -1.72
CA LEU A 152 -4.91 18.60 -0.57
C LEU A 152 -3.77 17.59 -0.32
N ARG A 153 -2.95 17.29 -1.33
CA ARG A 153 -1.88 16.28 -1.25
C ARG A 153 -0.53 16.87 -0.83
N VAL A 154 -0.27 18.16 -1.07
CA VAL A 154 1.07 18.77 -0.95
C VAL A 154 1.65 18.78 0.47
N ASP A 155 0.79 18.83 1.48
CA ASP A 155 1.19 18.84 2.90
C ASP A 155 1.61 17.45 3.41
N ARG A 156 0.99 16.38 2.90
CA ARG A 156 1.35 15.00 3.24
C ARG A 156 2.46 14.46 2.33
N TRP A 157 2.38 14.78 1.03
CA TRP A 157 3.18 14.18 -0.04
C TRP A 157 3.88 15.27 -0.86
N SER A 158 5.17 15.48 -0.57
CA SER A 158 6.00 16.49 -1.23
C SER A 158 6.11 16.34 -2.75
N GLU A 159 5.89 15.14 -3.28
CA GLU A 159 5.91 14.82 -4.71
C GLU A 159 4.80 15.55 -5.50
N TYR A 160 3.79 16.10 -4.82
CA TYR A 160 2.73 16.91 -5.44
C TYR A 160 3.07 18.40 -5.55
N ARG A 161 4.23 18.86 -5.04
CA ARG A 161 4.65 20.27 -5.12
C ARG A 161 4.87 20.75 -6.55
N ASP A 162 5.63 19.99 -7.34
CA ASP A 162 5.96 20.38 -8.72
C ASP A 162 4.73 20.30 -9.65
N PRO A 163 3.87 19.24 -9.59
CA PRO A 163 2.58 19.25 -10.28
C PRO A 163 1.66 20.40 -9.88
N LEU A 164 1.57 20.71 -8.57
CA LEU A 164 0.75 21.82 -8.07
C LEU A 164 1.20 23.16 -8.65
N ALA A 165 2.51 23.40 -8.79
CA ALA A 165 3.02 24.64 -9.36
C ALA A 165 2.60 24.84 -10.83
N VAL A 166 2.63 23.77 -11.65
CA VAL A 166 2.17 23.82 -13.05
C VAL A 166 0.65 24.05 -13.11
N ILE A 167 -0.12 23.32 -12.31
CA ILE A 167 -1.58 23.46 -12.24
C ILE A 167 -1.98 24.86 -11.75
N GLU A 168 -1.25 25.41 -10.78
CA GLU A 168 -1.45 26.77 -10.28
C GLU A 168 -1.20 27.82 -11.37
N GLU A 169 -0.16 27.64 -12.20
CA GLU A 169 0.10 28.53 -13.35
C GLU A 169 -1.06 28.49 -14.36
N ASN A 170 -1.58 27.30 -14.68
CA ASN A 170 -2.71 27.15 -15.61
C ASN A 170 -4.03 27.66 -15.03
N PHE A 171 -4.29 27.40 -13.74
CA PHE A 171 -5.40 28.00 -13.00
C PHE A 171 -5.35 29.54 -13.07
N ASN A 172 -4.18 30.13 -12.85
CA ASN A 172 -4.00 31.58 -12.93
C ASN A 172 -4.22 32.13 -14.36
N LYS A 173 -3.86 31.38 -15.42
CA LYS A 173 -4.18 31.74 -16.82
C LYS A 173 -5.68 31.73 -17.11
N HIS A 174 -6.41 30.75 -16.58
CA HIS A 174 -7.86 30.62 -16.77
C HIS A 174 -8.68 31.66 -16.00
N PHE A 175 -8.30 31.96 -14.75
CA PHE A 175 -9.05 32.92 -13.90
C PHE A 175 -8.53 34.36 -14.01
N GLY A 176 -7.34 34.60 -14.57
CA GLY A 176 -6.80 35.94 -14.78
C GLY A 176 -6.74 36.76 -13.48
N ALA A 177 -7.31 37.96 -13.49
CA ALA A 177 -7.35 38.86 -12.33
C ALA A 177 -8.15 38.28 -11.13
N HIS A 178 -9.01 37.29 -11.36
CA HIS A 178 -9.86 36.68 -10.34
C HIS A 178 -9.17 35.53 -9.60
N ALA A 179 -8.01 35.07 -10.09
CA ALA A 179 -7.38 33.83 -9.66
C ALA A 179 -7.09 33.79 -8.16
N ASP A 180 -6.46 34.83 -7.60
CA ASP A 180 -6.18 34.93 -6.16
C ASP A 180 -7.45 34.87 -5.29
N HIS A 181 -8.54 35.49 -5.75
CA HIS A 181 -9.79 35.53 -5.01
C HIS A 181 -10.50 34.18 -4.97
N VAL A 182 -10.61 33.51 -6.13
CA VAL A 182 -11.21 32.17 -6.23
C VAL A 182 -10.36 31.14 -5.49
N ARG A 183 -9.04 31.18 -5.68
CA ARG A 183 -8.09 30.26 -5.05
C ARG A 183 -8.06 30.42 -3.53
N GLY A 184 -8.11 31.64 -3.00
CA GLY A 184 -8.18 31.88 -1.55
C GLY A 184 -9.41 31.21 -0.93
N ASN A 185 -10.59 31.45 -1.49
CA ASN A 185 -11.84 30.82 -1.04
C ASN A 185 -11.84 29.29 -1.19
N LEU A 186 -11.22 28.76 -2.26
CA LEU A 186 -11.07 27.32 -2.46
C LEU A 186 -10.15 26.71 -1.40
N ASN A 187 -8.99 27.34 -1.13
CA ASN A 187 -8.05 26.91 -0.10
C ASN A 187 -8.69 26.89 1.29
N ASP A 188 -9.44 27.93 1.65
CA ASP A 188 -10.16 28.00 2.92
C ASP A 188 -11.16 26.86 3.09
N ILE A 189 -11.92 26.51 2.04
CA ILE A 189 -12.83 25.36 2.06
C ILE A 189 -12.06 24.05 2.17
N LEU A 190 -11.01 23.85 1.37
CA LEU A 190 -10.24 22.62 1.35
C LEU A 190 -9.53 22.35 2.68
N ILE A 191 -8.89 23.36 3.30
CA ILE A 191 -8.22 23.22 4.61
C ILE A 191 -9.22 22.88 5.72
N ASN A 192 -10.35 23.59 5.79
CA ASN A 192 -11.24 23.52 6.95
C ASN A 192 -12.28 22.39 6.84
N GLU A 193 -12.73 22.05 5.64
CA GLU A 193 -13.83 21.10 5.43
C GLU A 193 -13.33 19.69 5.04
N PHE A 194 -12.27 19.56 4.23
CA PHE A 194 -11.76 18.23 3.79
C PHE A 194 -11.33 17.28 4.92
N PRO A 195 -10.71 17.72 6.04
CA PRO A 195 -10.36 16.81 7.15
C PRO A 195 -11.55 16.04 7.74
N ASN A 196 -12.77 16.52 7.51
CA ASN A 196 -14.01 15.87 7.97
C ASN A 196 -14.57 14.85 6.96
N VAL A 197 -13.99 14.71 5.76
CA VAL A 197 -14.43 13.75 4.74
C VAL A 197 -14.08 12.33 5.17
N GLN A 198 -15.11 11.51 5.46
CA GLN A 198 -14.96 10.12 5.91
C GLN A 198 -15.68 9.11 5.00
N SER A 199 -16.27 9.59 3.90
CA SER A 199 -17.00 8.80 2.89
C SER A 199 -17.11 9.55 1.55
N THR A 200 -17.45 8.84 0.47
CA THR A 200 -17.76 9.47 -0.84
C THR A 200 -18.95 10.42 -0.75
N GLN A 201 -19.88 10.20 0.18
CA GLN A 201 -21.00 11.10 0.47
C GLN A 201 -20.55 12.45 1.06
N ASP A 202 -19.55 12.42 1.94
CA ASP A 202 -18.94 13.64 2.49
C ASP A 202 -18.14 14.38 1.39
N ALA A 203 -17.39 13.64 0.56
CA ALA A 203 -16.72 14.20 -0.61
C ALA A 203 -17.72 14.85 -1.59
N GLY A 204 -18.87 14.20 -1.86
CA GLY A 204 -19.95 14.75 -2.66
C GLY A 204 -20.59 16.01 -2.05
N SER A 205 -20.68 16.07 -0.72
CA SER A 205 -21.14 17.26 0.00
C SER A 205 -20.15 18.42 -0.16
N LEU A 206 -18.85 18.13 -0.07
CA LEU A 206 -17.78 19.10 -0.30
C LEU A 206 -17.72 19.59 -1.77
N THR A 207 -17.95 18.70 -2.74
CA THR A 207 -18.12 19.07 -4.16
C THR A 207 -19.24 20.09 -4.35
N LEU A 208 -20.42 19.85 -3.75
CA LEU A 208 -21.54 20.80 -3.83
C LEU A 208 -21.24 22.11 -3.10
N ARG A 209 -20.50 22.07 -1.99
CA ARG A 209 -20.04 23.24 -1.24
C ARG A 209 -19.09 24.13 -2.04
N ILE A 210 -18.16 23.53 -2.80
CA ILE A 210 -17.25 24.24 -3.72
C ILE A 210 -18.03 24.83 -4.91
N ILE A 211 -18.96 24.07 -5.50
CA ILE A 211 -19.85 24.56 -6.57
C ILE A 211 -20.69 25.75 -6.09
N ALA A 212 -21.20 25.71 -4.86
CA ALA A 212 -21.95 26.81 -4.26
C ALA A 212 -21.06 28.04 -4.00
N MET A 213 -19.80 27.85 -3.60
CA MET A 213 -18.82 28.94 -3.47
C MET A 213 -18.56 29.61 -4.82
N LEU A 214 -18.27 28.85 -5.88
CA LEU A 214 -18.02 29.40 -7.21
C LEU A 214 -19.20 30.26 -7.71
N LYS A 215 -20.43 29.76 -7.54
CA LYS A 215 -21.66 30.52 -7.85
C LYS A 215 -21.76 31.83 -7.07
N ALA A 216 -21.54 31.79 -5.76
CA ALA A 216 -21.60 32.97 -4.91
C ALA A 216 -20.57 34.03 -5.34
N LEU A 217 -19.32 33.62 -5.66
CA LEU A 217 -18.29 34.57 -6.12
C LEU A 217 -18.66 35.22 -7.46
N GLY A 218 -19.18 34.46 -8.43
CA GLY A 218 -19.63 35.01 -9.71
C GLY A 218 -20.80 36.00 -9.56
N GLU A 219 -21.81 35.65 -8.75
CA GLU A 219 -22.93 36.54 -8.43
C GLU A 219 -22.52 37.79 -7.64
N GLU A 220 -21.54 37.68 -6.75
CA GLU A 220 -21.02 38.82 -5.98
C GLU A 220 -20.23 39.79 -6.83
N GLU A 221 -19.50 39.31 -7.84
CA GLU A 221 -18.81 40.20 -8.78
C GLU A 221 -19.78 40.93 -9.70
N GLU A 222 -20.74 40.24 -10.32
CA GLU A 222 -21.74 40.86 -11.19
C GLU A 222 -22.44 42.03 -10.48
N LYS A 223 -22.88 41.83 -9.23
CA LYS A 223 -23.47 42.89 -8.39
C LYS A 223 -22.51 44.06 -8.11
N LYS A 224 -21.20 43.81 -8.02
CA LYS A 224 -20.15 44.85 -7.84
C LYS A 224 -19.85 45.58 -9.15
N GLU A 225 -20.13 44.99 -10.31
CA GLU A 225 -19.98 45.64 -11.62
C GLU A 225 -21.23 46.43 -12.02
N GLU A 226 -22.44 45.88 -11.82
CA GLU A 226 -23.71 46.59 -11.98
C GLU A 226 -23.74 47.85 -11.10
N ALA A 227 -23.36 47.73 -9.82
CA ALA A 227 -23.29 48.87 -8.90
C ALA A 227 -22.23 49.93 -9.25
N LYS A 228 -21.31 49.65 -10.20
CA LYS A 228 -20.38 50.66 -10.78
C LYS A 228 -20.93 51.29 -12.07
N GLN A 229 -21.91 50.69 -12.71
CA GLN A 229 -22.56 51.23 -13.91
C GLN A 229 -23.78 52.10 -13.56
N ASP A 230 -24.45 51.80 -12.44
CA ASP A 230 -25.66 52.49 -11.97
C ASP A 230 -25.38 53.78 -11.15
N ASP A 231 -24.32 54.54 -11.51
CA ASP A 231 -24.02 55.87 -10.95
C ASP A 231 -24.34 57.00 -11.96
N PRO A 232 -25.61 57.44 -12.08
CA PRO A 232 -26.02 58.51 -12.99
C PRO A 232 -25.69 59.91 -12.43
N GLN A 233 -24.52 60.42 -12.85
CA GLN A 233 -24.15 61.84 -12.96
C GLN A 233 -24.04 62.67 -11.66
N GLY A 234 -22.80 62.78 -11.15
CA GLY A 234 -22.30 63.99 -10.50
C GLY A 234 -21.83 65.04 -11.52
N ASN A 235 -22.46 66.21 -11.53
CA ASN A 235 -22.26 67.29 -12.52
C ASN A 235 -20.81 67.80 -12.65
N GLY A 236 -20.45 68.28 -13.85
CA GLY A 236 -19.09 68.74 -14.17
C GLY A 236 -18.69 70.11 -13.58
N GLN A 237 -17.37 70.39 -13.69
CA GLN A 237 -16.62 71.66 -13.56
C GLN A 237 -17.28 72.86 -12.84
N PRO A 238 -16.49 73.48 -11.95
CA PRO A 238 -15.88 74.76 -12.37
C PRO A 238 -14.35 74.68 -12.53
N SER A 239 -13.83 75.32 -13.57
CA SER A 239 -12.39 75.59 -13.73
C SER A 239 -11.91 76.74 -12.83
N PRO A 240 -10.60 76.84 -12.51
CA PRO A 240 -10.08 77.81 -11.56
C PRO A 240 -9.79 79.19 -12.15
N ALA A 241 -10.28 80.23 -11.47
CA ALA A 241 -9.80 81.62 -11.47
C ALA A 241 -10.42 82.29 -10.22
N GLY A 242 -9.80 83.24 -9.53
CA GLY A 242 -8.52 83.90 -9.76
C GLY A 242 -8.56 85.31 -9.17
N ASP A 243 -7.61 85.58 -8.26
CA ASP A 243 -7.13 86.91 -7.81
C ASP A 243 -7.82 87.67 -6.64
N SER A 244 -6.93 88.39 -5.92
CA SER A 244 -7.12 89.58 -5.07
C SER A 244 -7.93 89.52 -3.75
N GLY A 245 -7.21 89.57 -2.61
CA GLY A 245 -7.19 90.85 -1.87
C GLY A 245 -7.37 90.88 -0.34
N SER A 246 -6.24 90.86 0.40
CA SER A 246 -5.94 91.68 1.61
C SER A 246 -6.53 91.39 3.02
N GLY A 247 -5.70 91.64 4.05
CA GLY A 247 -6.07 91.92 5.46
C GLY A 247 -6.23 90.70 6.38
N GLN A 248 -5.18 90.17 7.05
CA GLN A 248 -4.49 90.62 8.27
C GLN A 248 -5.25 90.47 9.62
N ASP A 249 -4.45 90.11 10.64
CA ASP A 249 -4.67 90.08 12.09
C ASP A 249 -5.61 89.01 12.68
N ALA A 250 -5.33 88.41 13.86
CA ALA A 250 -4.08 88.21 14.61
C ALA A 250 -4.33 87.22 15.79
N SER A 251 -3.28 86.56 16.30
CA SER A 251 -3.22 85.87 17.61
C SER A 251 -4.08 84.58 17.77
N SER A 252 -3.79 83.61 18.63
CA SER A 252 -2.61 83.36 19.48
C SER A 252 -2.57 81.91 20.02
N ALA A 253 -1.38 81.52 20.51
CA ALA A 253 -1.11 80.51 21.54
C ALA A 253 -1.37 79.01 21.25
N GLU A 254 -0.27 78.26 21.23
CA GLU A 254 -0.22 76.87 21.69
C GLU A 254 -0.63 76.78 23.17
N SER A 255 -1.10 75.60 23.62
CA SER A 255 -0.51 74.92 24.79
C SER A 255 -0.97 73.47 24.90
N ASN A 256 0.01 72.58 25.10
CA ASN A 256 -0.14 71.15 25.33
C ASN A 256 -0.24 70.85 26.85
N SER A 257 -0.38 69.56 27.18
CA SER A 257 -0.05 68.88 28.45
C SER A 257 -1.14 68.73 29.52
N GLY A 258 -1.13 67.59 30.21
CA GLY A 258 -1.89 67.38 31.44
C GLY A 258 -2.44 65.97 31.72
N ASN A 259 -1.60 64.92 31.72
CA ASN A 259 -1.89 63.72 32.55
C ASN A 259 -1.32 63.98 33.96
N PRO A 260 -1.87 63.45 35.06
CA PRO A 260 -1.24 62.23 35.61
C PRO A 260 -2.13 61.25 36.45
N ASP A 261 -1.63 60.01 36.53
CA ASP A 261 -1.64 58.98 37.59
C ASP A 261 -2.69 58.91 38.73
N GLY A 262 -3.05 57.66 39.04
CA GLY A 262 -3.59 57.22 40.35
C GLY A 262 -3.51 55.70 40.52
N GLN A 263 -2.69 55.21 41.47
CA GLN A 263 -2.49 53.78 41.77
C GLN A 263 -3.55 53.20 42.74
N GLN A 264 -3.74 51.86 42.76
CA GLN A 264 -3.28 50.97 43.88
C GLN A 264 -4.18 49.73 44.21
N GLN A 265 -3.60 48.53 43.99
CA GLN A 265 -3.61 47.25 44.76
C GLN A 265 -4.86 46.67 45.49
N GLY A 266 -4.95 45.32 45.43
CA GLY A 266 -5.67 44.42 46.37
C GLY A 266 -6.28 43.20 45.65
N ALA A 267 -5.79 41.95 45.66
CA ALA A 267 -5.20 41.02 46.64
C ALA A 267 -6.21 40.03 47.28
N GLY A 268 -5.90 38.72 47.26
CA GLY A 268 -6.71 37.60 47.82
C GLY A 268 -7.36 36.70 46.74
N GLN A 269 -6.96 35.46 46.40
CA GLN A 269 -6.12 34.38 46.97
C GLN A 269 -6.89 33.28 47.76
N GLY A 270 -6.69 32.00 47.37
CA GLY A 270 -7.23 30.77 48.00
C GLY A 270 -7.89 29.83 46.97
N SER A 271 -7.25 28.79 46.40
CA SER A 271 -6.70 27.53 47.00
C SER A 271 -7.80 26.50 47.32
N SER A 272 -7.70 25.16 47.14
CA SER A 272 -6.85 24.16 46.45
C SER A 272 -7.35 22.78 46.96
N ALA A 273 -7.17 21.70 46.19
CA ALA A 273 -7.37 20.28 46.61
C ALA A 273 -8.85 19.87 46.93
N ASP A 274 -9.27 18.59 46.87
CA ASP A 274 -8.51 17.34 46.93
C ASP A 274 -9.26 16.14 46.26
N ASN A 275 -8.56 15.00 46.19
CA ASN A 275 -8.92 13.65 45.74
C ASN A 275 -10.39 13.15 45.73
N ALA A 276 -10.70 12.32 44.72
CA ALA A 276 -11.39 11.02 44.93
C ALA A 276 -11.09 10.00 43.80
N GLN A 277 -10.68 8.79 44.17
CA GLN A 277 -10.65 7.62 43.27
C GLN A 277 -12.06 7.04 43.09
N GLY A 278 -12.35 6.45 41.91
CA GLY A 278 -13.64 5.82 41.61
C GLY A 278 -13.49 4.61 40.71
N ASP A 279 -13.18 3.46 41.30
CA ASP A 279 -13.05 2.16 40.64
C ASP A 279 -14.45 1.54 40.36
N SER A 280 -14.73 1.03 39.15
CA SER A 280 -15.99 0.32 38.80
C SER A 280 -15.96 -0.42 37.45
N LYS A 281 -15.48 -1.66 37.47
CA LYS A 281 -16.07 -2.84 36.78
C LYS A 281 -16.47 -3.82 37.91
N PRO A 282 -17.51 -4.67 37.79
CA PRO A 282 -17.86 -5.52 36.63
C PRO A 282 -19.36 -5.33 36.25
N GLN A 283 -20.11 -6.16 35.49
CA GLN A 283 -20.09 -7.61 35.33
C GLN A 283 -20.88 -8.09 34.10
N ALA A 284 -20.43 -9.24 33.60
CA ALA A 284 -21.07 -10.09 32.62
C ALA A 284 -22.48 -10.58 32.99
N GLY A 285 -23.28 -10.87 31.96
CA GLY A 285 -24.56 -11.59 32.04
C GLY A 285 -24.75 -12.42 30.77
N ASP A 286 -24.59 -13.74 30.91
CA ASP A 286 -24.84 -14.75 29.87
C ASP A 286 -26.30 -15.26 29.95
N ALA A 287 -26.79 -15.91 28.89
CA ALA A 287 -27.92 -16.86 28.80
C ALA A 287 -28.78 -16.70 27.52
N THR A 288 -28.41 -17.47 26.50
CA THR A 288 -29.27 -18.46 25.81
C THR A 288 -30.81 -18.33 25.86
N GLY A 289 -31.45 -18.37 24.68
CA GLY A 289 -32.88 -18.62 24.53
C GLY A 289 -33.26 -18.90 23.05
N ASN A 290 -33.49 -20.17 22.71
CA ASN A 290 -33.82 -20.62 21.35
C ASN A 290 -35.34 -20.81 21.16
N GLU A 291 -35.73 -21.12 19.92
CA GLU A 291 -36.99 -21.73 19.46
C GLU A 291 -38.14 -20.79 19.03
N GLY A 292 -38.27 -20.64 17.70
CA GLY A 292 -39.33 -21.39 17.01
C GLY A 292 -40.51 -20.59 16.45
N ARG A 293 -40.61 -20.56 15.11
CA ARG A 293 -41.86 -20.83 14.37
C ARG A 293 -41.63 -21.07 12.88
N GLU A 294 -42.30 -22.10 12.38
CA GLU A 294 -42.34 -22.54 10.97
C GLU A 294 -43.58 -21.95 10.25
N GLY A 295 -43.70 -22.21 8.94
CA GLY A 295 -44.86 -21.84 8.11
C GLY A 295 -44.43 -21.13 6.81
N GLU A 296 -43.86 -21.84 5.84
CA GLU A 296 -44.59 -22.47 4.72
C GLU A 296 -45.45 -21.49 3.89
N SER A 297 -45.08 -21.27 2.62
CA SER A 297 -45.76 -21.92 1.48
C SER A 297 -45.25 -21.40 0.11
N GLN A 298 -44.89 -22.33 -0.78
CA GLN A 298 -44.99 -22.10 -2.23
C GLN A 298 -46.41 -22.45 -2.69
N PRO A 299 -46.82 -21.99 -3.87
CA PRO A 299 -47.08 -23.01 -4.90
C PRO A 299 -46.44 -22.70 -6.26
N ASN A 300 -46.53 -23.70 -7.14
CA ASN A 300 -45.80 -23.85 -8.41
C ASN A 300 -46.78 -23.85 -9.61
N GLY A 301 -46.27 -23.55 -10.81
CA GLY A 301 -46.99 -23.63 -12.10
C GLY A 301 -46.88 -22.35 -12.94
N GLY A 302 -46.82 -22.39 -14.28
CA GLY A 302 -46.78 -23.54 -15.18
C GLY A 302 -47.39 -23.24 -16.56
N ASP A 303 -46.66 -23.59 -17.63
CA ASP A 303 -47.08 -23.70 -19.05
C ASP A 303 -47.11 -22.47 -20.00
N LYS A 304 -46.31 -22.57 -21.09
CA LYS A 304 -46.61 -22.44 -22.56
C LYS A 304 -47.36 -21.18 -23.10
N THR A 305 -47.19 -20.68 -24.35
CA THR A 305 -46.53 -21.17 -25.60
C THR A 305 -46.30 -20.01 -26.60
N ASP A 306 -45.37 -20.21 -27.55
CA ASP A 306 -45.27 -19.76 -28.96
C ASP A 306 -45.62 -18.32 -29.44
N GLY A 307 -44.74 -17.79 -30.32
CA GLY A 307 -44.94 -16.52 -31.04
C GLY A 307 -43.82 -16.20 -32.05
N GLN A 308 -43.89 -16.81 -33.24
CA GLN A 308 -42.86 -16.77 -34.30
C GLN A 308 -43.05 -15.61 -35.29
N SER A 309 -41.99 -14.92 -35.74
CA SER A 309 -41.87 -14.27 -37.07
C SER A 309 -40.46 -13.72 -37.38
N GLY A 310 -39.83 -14.23 -38.44
CA GLY A 310 -38.86 -13.47 -39.28
C GLY A 310 -39.60 -12.78 -40.44
N PRO A 311 -38.94 -12.24 -41.51
CA PRO A 311 -37.68 -12.70 -42.13
C PRO A 311 -36.60 -11.59 -42.31
N GLY A 312 -35.32 -11.89 -42.51
CA GLY A 312 -34.67 -12.17 -43.81
C GLY A 312 -33.82 -10.95 -44.27
N GLY A 313 -32.69 -11.04 -44.96
CA GLY A 313 -31.88 -12.18 -45.41
C GLY A 313 -31.21 -11.90 -46.77
N SER A 314 -29.89 -11.75 -46.83
CA SER A 314 -29.09 -11.93 -48.07
C SER A 314 -27.59 -12.13 -47.76
N LYS A 315 -26.86 -12.78 -48.68
CA LYS A 315 -25.46 -13.22 -48.57
C LYS A 315 -24.65 -12.83 -49.81
N SER A 316 -23.34 -12.62 -49.66
CA SER A 316 -22.24 -13.13 -50.51
C SER A 316 -20.90 -12.73 -49.85
N ALA A 317 -19.88 -13.56 -49.55
CA ALA A 317 -19.02 -14.38 -50.43
C ALA A 317 -18.45 -13.53 -51.59
N GLY A 318 -17.17 -13.13 -51.64
CA GLY A 318 -15.90 -13.88 -51.59
C GLY A 318 -15.17 -13.61 -52.94
N GLY A 319 -13.85 -13.60 -53.14
CA GLY A 319 -12.63 -13.74 -52.32
C GLY A 319 -11.40 -13.31 -53.17
N ASP A 320 -10.17 -13.51 -52.67
CA ASP A 320 -8.83 -13.60 -53.35
C ASP A 320 -8.44 -12.56 -54.45
N ASP A 321 -7.26 -11.93 -54.47
CA ASP A 321 -5.93 -12.53 -54.72
C ASP A 321 -4.76 -11.54 -54.41
N ALA A 322 -3.50 -11.95 -54.62
CA ALA A 322 -2.26 -11.43 -54.04
C ALA A 322 -1.37 -10.53 -54.96
N GLY A 323 -0.21 -10.11 -54.43
CA GLY A 323 0.91 -9.47 -55.16
C GLY A 323 1.46 -8.23 -54.43
N ALA A 324 2.45 -8.32 -53.53
CA ALA A 324 3.89 -8.54 -53.76
C ALA A 324 4.61 -7.32 -54.40
N GLY A 325 5.61 -6.73 -53.72
CA GLY A 325 6.33 -5.55 -54.23
C GLY A 325 7.27 -4.85 -53.23
N ASP A 326 8.38 -5.52 -52.94
CA ASP A 326 9.65 -5.07 -52.33
C ASP A 326 10.08 -3.59 -52.52
N ALA A 327 10.69 -2.97 -51.49
CA ALA A 327 11.91 -2.13 -51.56
C ALA A 327 12.22 -1.34 -50.26
N ALA A 328 13.50 -1.12 -49.96
CA ALA A 328 14.01 -0.49 -48.74
C ALA A 328 14.50 0.97 -48.91
N SER A 329 14.43 1.77 -47.84
CA SER A 329 15.36 2.85 -47.45
C SER A 329 14.94 3.40 -46.07
N ALA A 330 15.79 3.49 -45.05
CA ALA A 330 16.99 4.33 -44.91
C ALA A 330 16.68 5.84 -44.72
N GLN A 331 16.27 6.18 -43.49
CA GLN A 331 16.86 7.21 -42.60
C GLN A 331 17.14 8.66 -43.10
N GLN A 332 16.90 9.62 -42.18
CA GLN A 332 17.34 11.04 -42.18
C GLN A 332 16.56 12.08 -43.04
N GLY A 333 15.46 12.56 -42.46
CA GLY A 333 15.39 13.92 -41.89
C GLY A 333 15.58 15.16 -42.80
N THR A 334 14.49 15.88 -43.04
CA THR A 334 14.46 17.35 -43.15
C THR A 334 13.17 17.88 -42.53
N ALA A 335 13.20 19.11 -42.01
CA ALA A 335 12.01 19.84 -41.57
C ALA A 335 11.55 20.79 -42.66
N GLU A 336 10.23 20.88 -42.91
CA GLU A 336 9.49 22.14 -43.17
C GLU A 336 7.98 21.90 -43.46
N GLY A 337 7.11 22.65 -42.76
CA GLY A 337 6.04 23.42 -43.43
C GLY A 337 4.63 22.85 -43.69
N GLY A 338 3.75 22.78 -42.67
CA GLY A 338 2.27 22.86 -42.80
C GLY A 338 1.55 21.68 -43.48
N LYS A 339 0.22 21.53 -43.50
CA LYS A 339 -0.96 22.19 -42.89
C LYS A 339 -2.15 21.23 -43.10
N ASP A 340 -3.23 21.12 -42.32
CA ASP A 340 -3.77 21.86 -41.15
C ASP A 340 -4.51 20.89 -40.19
N GLY A 341 -4.80 21.32 -38.95
CA GLY A 341 -5.49 20.51 -37.93
C GLY A 341 -5.77 21.28 -36.63
N GLN A 342 -6.41 22.43 -36.75
CA GLN A 342 -6.49 23.44 -35.68
C GLN A 342 -7.61 23.13 -34.66
N ALA A 343 -7.24 22.57 -33.51
CA ALA A 343 -7.99 22.71 -32.26
C ALA A 343 -7.45 23.93 -31.49
N GLY A 344 -8.34 24.68 -30.84
CA GLY A 344 -8.04 26.05 -30.41
C GLY A 344 -7.15 26.15 -29.17
N ALA A 345 -6.05 26.90 -29.27
CA ALA A 345 -5.40 27.48 -28.10
C ALA A 345 -6.31 28.59 -27.53
N SER A 346 -6.60 28.53 -26.23
CA SER A 346 -7.44 29.53 -25.56
C SER A 346 -6.73 30.88 -25.47
N GLU A 347 -7.45 31.95 -25.80
CA GLU A 347 -6.99 33.31 -25.51
C GLU A 347 -6.96 33.50 -23.98
N ALA A 348 -5.92 34.18 -23.48
CA ALA A 348 -5.79 34.46 -22.05
C ALA A 348 -7.02 35.24 -21.53
N ALA A 349 -7.44 34.99 -20.29
CA ALA A 349 -8.67 35.50 -19.67
C ALA A 349 -8.69 37.01 -19.36
N ASN A 350 -8.07 37.83 -20.21
CA ASN A 350 -7.89 39.26 -20.03
C ASN A 350 -9.15 40.02 -20.51
N GLY A 351 -10.20 40.02 -19.68
CA GLY A 351 -11.44 40.77 -19.94
C GLY A 351 -12.75 39.99 -19.82
N ARG A 352 -12.73 38.75 -19.30
CA ARG A 352 -13.94 37.98 -18.94
C ARG A 352 -14.32 38.25 -17.49
N SER A 353 -15.62 38.35 -17.20
CA SER A 353 -16.13 38.40 -15.83
C SER A 353 -16.00 37.04 -15.15
N LEU A 354 -15.89 37.02 -13.82
CA LEU A 354 -15.89 35.80 -13.03
C LEU A 354 -17.19 35.02 -13.21
N LYS A 355 -18.33 35.71 -13.43
CA LYS A 355 -19.59 35.04 -13.73
C LYS A 355 -19.55 34.26 -15.04
N GLU A 356 -19.04 34.83 -16.12
CA GLU A 356 -18.87 34.10 -17.40
C GLU A 356 -17.92 32.90 -17.28
N ILE A 357 -16.90 32.99 -16.41
CA ILE A 357 -15.99 31.88 -16.12
C ILE A 357 -16.69 30.80 -15.29
N VAL A 358 -17.47 31.18 -14.28
CA VAL A 358 -18.26 30.26 -13.44
C VAL A 358 -19.36 29.56 -14.27
N ASP A 359 -20.04 30.29 -15.15
CA ASP A 359 -21.02 29.70 -16.06
C ASP A 359 -20.37 28.73 -17.07
N GLU A 360 -19.13 28.99 -17.53
CA GLU A 360 -18.36 28.00 -18.30
C GLU A 360 -18.08 26.74 -17.47
N ILE A 361 -17.61 26.87 -16.23
CA ILE A 361 -17.32 25.74 -15.34
C ILE A 361 -18.57 24.87 -15.13
N LEU A 362 -19.72 25.50 -14.87
CA LEU A 362 -20.98 24.82 -14.57
C LEU A 362 -21.61 24.15 -15.79
N ASN A 363 -21.37 24.67 -16.99
CA ASN A 363 -21.85 24.12 -18.26
C ASN A 363 -20.79 23.27 -18.98
N ALA A 364 -19.63 23.02 -18.35
CA ALA A 364 -18.58 22.20 -18.94
C ALA A 364 -19.07 20.78 -19.22
N THR A 365 -18.87 20.32 -20.47
CA THR A 365 -19.22 18.97 -20.94
C THR A 365 -18.01 18.31 -21.59
N GLY A 366 -17.91 16.99 -21.50
CA GLY A 366 -16.86 16.25 -22.21
C GLY A 366 -15.51 16.24 -21.49
N LEU A 367 -15.49 16.53 -20.19
CA LEU A 367 -14.29 16.43 -19.33
C LEU A 367 -13.66 15.03 -19.27
N GLY A 368 -14.34 14.01 -19.80
CA GLY A 368 -13.89 12.62 -19.89
C GLY A 368 -13.87 11.89 -18.55
N ASP A 369 -13.53 10.60 -18.60
CA ASP A 369 -13.38 9.74 -17.43
C ASP A 369 -11.91 9.60 -16.96
N LYS A 370 -11.01 10.43 -17.51
CA LYS A 370 -9.59 10.44 -17.11
C LYS A 370 -9.39 11.13 -15.77
N GLU A 371 -8.78 10.43 -14.83
CA GLU A 371 -8.28 10.96 -13.55
C GLU A 371 -7.22 12.06 -13.75
N VAL A 372 -6.88 12.78 -12.68
CA VAL A 372 -5.77 13.75 -12.70
C VAL A 372 -4.41 13.05 -12.86
N PHE A 373 -4.23 11.90 -12.22
CA PHE A 373 -3.02 11.06 -12.27
C PHE A 373 -3.38 9.65 -12.75
N ASP A 374 -3.91 9.57 -13.97
CA ASP A 374 -4.44 8.36 -14.59
C ASP A 374 -3.34 7.29 -14.82
N GLY A 375 -3.20 6.41 -13.83
CA GLY A 375 -2.31 5.25 -13.92
C GLY A 375 -2.83 4.21 -14.92
N GLY A 376 -4.14 4.18 -15.18
CA GLY A 376 -4.78 3.26 -16.10
C GLY A 376 -4.39 3.54 -17.55
N GLU A 377 -4.47 4.79 -18.00
CA GLU A 377 -4.08 5.20 -19.35
C GLU A 377 -2.58 4.95 -19.61
N SER A 378 -1.70 5.24 -18.64
CA SER A 378 -0.26 4.96 -18.78
C SER A 378 0.00 3.46 -18.95
N VAL A 379 -0.64 2.62 -18.13
CA VAL A 379 -0.60 1.14 -18.22
C VAL A 379 -1.16 0.63 -19.56
N SER A 380 -2.29 1.19 -20.02
CA SER A 380 -2.89 0.90 -21.32
C SER A 380 -1.97 1.30 -22.48
N THR A 381 -1.23 2.40 -22.34
CA THR A 381 -0.28 2.89 -23.35
C THR A 381 0.92 1.96 -23.48
N VAL A 382 1.46 1.46 -22.36
CA VAL A 382 2.49 0.41 -22.36
C VAL A 382 1.97 -0.85 -23.08
N SER A 383 0.78 -1.35 -22.73
CA SER A 383 0.22 -2.54 -23.37
C SER A 383 0.03 -2.37 -24.90
N LYS A 384 -0.57 -1.25 -25.33
CA LYS A 384 -0.81 -0.93 -26.75
C LYS A 384 0.51 -0.82 -27.53
N SER A 385 1.48 -0.06 -27.02
CA SER A 385 2.76 0.20 -27.70
C SER A 385 3.66 -1.04 -27.79
N VAL A 386 3.60 -1.95 -26.81
CA VAL A 386 4.26 -3.26 -26.89
C VAL A 386 3.58 -4.14 -27.95
N LYS A 387 2.24 -4.16 -27.98
CA LYS A 387 1.45 -4.94 -28.94
C LYS A 387 1.67 -4.50 -30.39
N SER A 388 1.92 -3.22 -30.63
CA SER A 388 2.31 -2.68 -31.95
C SER A 388 3.81 -2.78 -32.26
N GLY A 389 4.64 -3.22 -31.30
CA GLY A 389 6.10 -3.28 -31.47
C GLY A 389 6.78 -1.90 -31.55
N THR A 390 6.11 -0.84 -31.08
CA THR A 390 6.59 0.55 -31.16
C THR A 390 7.19 1.07 -29.86
N ASN A 391 7.17 0.28 -28.77
CA ASN A 391 7.72 0.69 -27.49
C ASN A 391 9.23 0.41 -27.41
N PRO A 392 10.10 1.43 -27.22
CA PRO A 392 11.54 1.26 -27.18
C PRO A 392 12.04 0.50 -25.94
N ASP A 393 11.39 0.67 -24.77
CA ASP A 393 11.81 0.02 -23.52
C ASP A 393 11.53 -1.49 -23.50
N TYR A 394 10.74 -1.97 -24.47
CA TYR A 394 10.25 -3.34 -24.56
C TYR A 394 10.53 -3.97 -25.94
N GLU A 395 11.58 -3.53 -26.64
CA GLU A 395 11.96 -4.10 -27.94
C GLU A 395 12.13 -5.63 -27.86
N GLY A 396 11.48 -6.35 -28.78
CA GLY A 396 11.48 -7.81 -28.82
C GLY A 396 10.76 -8.52 -27.66
N LYS A 397 10.02 -7.81 -26.81
CA LYS A 397 9.18 -8.40 -25.75
C LYS A 397 7.75 -8.62 -26.24
N SER A 398 7.11 -9.68 -25.75
CA SER A 398 5.68 -9.91 -25.93
C SER A 398 4.92 -9.55 -24.65
N LEU A 399 3.62 -9.25 -24.79
CA LEU A 399 2.70 -9.25 -23.67
C LEU A 399 2.66 -10.66 -23.02
N ALA A 400 2.38 -10.70 -21.72
CA ALA A 400 2.03 -11.93 -21.03
C ALA A 400 0.69 -12.47 -21.58
N PRO A 401 0.48 -13.80 -21.54
CA PRO A 401 -0.83 -14.38 -21.86
C PRO A 401 -1.93 -13.83 -20.94
N ASP A 402 -3.13 -13.68 -21.50
CA ASP A 402 -4.33 -13.33 -20.75
C ASP A 402 -4.52 -14.28 -19.57
N CYS A 403 -4.75 -13.72 -18.38
CA CYS A 403 -4.82 -14.50 -17.15
C CYS A 403 -5.77 -13.87 -16.12
N VAL A 404 -6.36 -14.73 -15.28
CA VAL A 404 -7.07 -14.29 -14.08
C VAL A 404 -6.15 -14.59 -12.89
N ILE A 405 -5.86 -13.58 -12.10
CA ILE A 405 -5.14 -13.68 -10.83
C ILE A 405 -6.18 -13.51 -9.74
N ASP A 406 -6.52 -14.59 -9.03
CA ASP A 406 -7.30 -14.50 -7.81
C ASP A 406 -6.49 -14.90 -6.57
N GLY A 407 -7.06 -14.62 -5.40
CA GLY A 407 -6.48 -15.01 -4.11
C GLY A 407 -6.58 -16.51 -3.81
N LYS A 408 -7.04 -17.34 -4.76
CA LYS A 408 -7.19 -18.78 -4.57
C LYS A 408 -5.99 -19.46 -5.21
N LEU A 409 -5.46 -20.47 -4.52
CA LEU A 409 -4.43 -21.32 -5.10
C LEU A 409 -5.10 -22.27 -6.07
N ASP A 410 -4.67 -22.24 -7.34
CA ASP A 410 -5.11 -23.15 -8.39
C ASP A 410 -5.00 -24.61 -7.96
N GLN A 411 -6.14 -25.18 -7.54
CA GLN A 411 -6.37 -26.61 -7.49
C GLN A 411 -7.77 -26.88 -8.03
N GLN A 412 -7.85 -27.32 -9.29
CA GLN A 412 -8.90 -28.28 -9.60
C GLN A 412 -8.69 -29.50 -8.69
N PRO A 413 -9.68 -29.91 -7.89
CA PRO A 413 -9.53 -31.08 -7.04
C PRO A 413 -9.40 -32.33 -7.93
N GLY A 414 -8.18 -32.84 -8.05
CA GLY A 414 -7.93 -34.15 -8.61
C GLY A 414 -8.81 -35.19 -7.91
N LYS A 415 -9.49 -36.03 -8.69
CA LYS A 415 -10.57 -36.91 -8.21
C LYS A 415 -10.22 -37.58 -6.89
N ALA A 416 -11.08 -37.37 -5.88
CA ALA A 416 -10.91 -37.91 -4.54
C ALA A 416 -10.72 -39.43 -4.55
N GLY A 417 -9.54 -39.89 -4.16
CA GLY A 417 -9.34 -41.26 -3.69
C GLY A 417 -10.12 -41.46 -2.38
N LYS A 418 -10.88 -42.55 -2.28
CA LYS A 418 -11.69 -42.85 -1.09
C LYS A 418 -10.82 -43.25 0.11
N GLY A 419 -11.15 -42.71 1.28
CA GLY A 419 -10.63 -43.11 2.60
C GLY A 419 -9.54 -42.16 3.13
N PHE A 420 -9.53 -41.73 4.38
CA PHE A 420 -10.38 -42.06 5.54
C PHE A 420 -11.11 -40.81 6.08
N GLY A 421 -12.27 -41.01 6.71
CA GLY A 421 -13.09 -39.91 7.24
C GLY A 421 -12.54 -39.32 8.54
N GLY A 422 -12.81 -38.02 8.77
CA GLY A 422 -12.40 -37.35 10.01
C GLY A 422 -12.66 -35.84 10.03
N GLY A 423 -13.92 -35.43 10.23
CA GLY A 423 -14.28 -34.13 10.81
C GLY A 423 -14.25 -32.90 9.90
N ALA A 424 -15.29 -32.07 10.03
CA ALA A 424 -15.28 -30.71 9.50
C ALA A 424 -14.28 -29.85 10.30
N GLY A 425 -13.48 -29.06 9.59
CA GLY A 425 -12.57 -28.08 10.17
C GLY A 425 -12.03 -27.18 9.06
N HIS A 426 -12.35 -25.89 9.12
CA HIS A 426 -11.81 -24.91 8.18
C HIS A 426 -10.28 -24.92 8.31
N LYS A 427 -9.58 -25.25 7.23
CA LYS A 427 -8.12 -25.08 7.16
C LYS A 427 -7.84 -23.63 6.84
N GLU A 428 -7.75 -22.83 7.89
CA GLU A 428 -7.18 -21.49 7.83
C GLU A 428 -5.82 -21.53 7.11
N LYS A 429 -5.62 -20.59 6.19
CA LYS A 429 -4.38 -20.39 5.45
C LYS A 429 -3.91 -18.96 5.71
N VAL A 430 -2.60 -18.78 5.81
CA VAL A 430 -1.97 -17.46 5.88
C VAL A 430 -1.02 -17.34 4.70
N ASP A 431 -1.21 -16.31 3.87
CA ASP A 431 -0.40 -16.07 2.67
C ASP A 431 -0.28 -17.32 1.77
N GLY A 432 -1.42 -18.01 1.58
CA GLY A 432 -1.53 -19.28 0.83
C GLY A 432 -1.01 -20.53 1.55
N MET A 433 -0.22 -20.39 2.60
CA MET A 433 0.37 -21.49 3.37
C MET A 433 -0.64 -22.10 4.34
N SER A 434 -0.73 -23.43 4.38
CA SER A 434 -1.52 -24.12 5.41
C SER A 434 -0.91 -23.88 6.79
N ILE A 435 -1.74 -23.47 7.76
CA ILE A 435 -1.32 -23.31 9.15
C ILE A 435 -0.98 -24.69 9.73
N CYS A 436 0.15 -24.77 10.43
CA CYS A 436 0.60 -25.97 11.12
C CYS A 436 -0.38 -26.33 12.27
N PRO A 437 -0.87 -27.58 12.36
CA PRO A 437 -1.79 -27.98 13.41
C PRO A 437 -1.14 -27.88 14.79
N VAL A 438 -1.94 -27.70 15.83
CA VAL A 438 -1.46 -27.70 17.22
C VAL A 438 -1.21 -29.12 17.74
N ASP A 439 -0.11 -29.32 18.47
CA ASP A 439 0.13 -30.47 19.34
C ASP A 439 0.72 -30.02 20.70
N VAL A 440 -0.16 -29.81 21.68
CA VAL A 440 0.23 -29.38 23.03
C VAL A 440 1.02 -30.46 23.79
N PRO A 441 0.69 -31.77 23.73
CA PRO A 441 1.50 -32.83 24.33
C PRO A 441 2.97 -32.83 23.86
N GLU A 442 3.21 -32.86 22.54
CA GLU A 442 4.56 -32.89 21.96
C GLU A 442 5.32 -31.59 22.28
N ALA A 443 4.66 -30.43 22.19
CA ALA A 443 5.24 -29.15 22.57
C ALA A 443 5.74 -29.14 24.04
N ARG A 444 4.90 -29.58 25.00
CA ARG A 444 5.27 -29.67 26.42
C ARG A 444 6.44 -30.63 26.66
N GLU A 445 6.53 -31.70 25.89
CA GLU A 445 7.60 -32.69 26.02
C GLU A 445 8.96 -32.12 25.56
N MET A 446 8.98 -31.38 24.45
CA MET A 446 10.16 -30.62 23.98
C MET A 446 10.55 -29.52 24.98
N GLU A 447 9.59 -28.73 25.47
CA GLU A 447 9.86 -27.67 26.45
C GLU A 447 10.52 -28.20 27.74
N LYS A 448 10.05 -29.34 28.25
CA LYS A 448 10.59 -29.99 29.45
C LYS A 448 12.06 -30.41 29.29
N ARG A 449 12.48 -30.77 28.07
CA ARG A 449 13.84 -31.21 27.74
C ARG A 449 14.83 -30.05 27.53
N LEU A 450 14.34 -28.88 27.12
CA LEU A 450 15.15 -27.69 26.92
C LEU A 450 15.62 -27.05 28.23
N GLY A 451 14.81 -27.11 29.28
CA GLY A 451 15.16 -26.60 30.61
C GLY A 451 15.58 -25.13 30.58
N ARG A 452 16.72 -24.78 31.19
CA ARG A 452 17.24 -23.40 31.28
C ARG A 452 18.09 -22.96 30.07
N LYS A 453 18.25 -23.77 29.02
CA LYS A 453 19.16 -23.48 27.88
C LYS A 453 18.81 -22.17 27.16
N ALA A 454 17.52 -21.90 26.97
CA ALA A 454 17.04 -20.68 26.32
C ALA A 454 17.55 -19.40 27.01
N GLN A 455 17.51 -19.36 28.35
CA GLN A 455 17.94 -18.19 29.12
C GLN A 455 19.44 -17.86 28.92
N VAL A 456 20.30 -18.88 28.83
CA VAL A 456 21.74 -18.69 28.61
C VAL A 456 22.04 -18.21 27.19
N LEU A 457 21.30 -18.70 26.19
CA LEU A 457 21.46 -18.26 24.80
C LEU A 457 20.87 -16.86 24.59
N ALA A 458 19.73 -16.54 25.22
CA ALA A 458 19.10 -15.21 25.17
C ALA A 458 20.04 -14.13 25.71
N SER A 459 20.56 -14.27 26.94
CA SER A 459 21.49 -13.28 27.51
C SER A 459 22.78 -13.06 26.70
N LYS A 460 23.15 -13.99 25.81
CA LYS A 460 24.32 -13.86 24.93
C LYS A 460 23.99 -13.34 23.53
N LEU A 461 22.83 -13.69 22.97
CA LEU A 461 22.36 -13.16 21.69
C LEU A 461 21.72 -11.78 21.82
N GLN A 462 21.29 -11.37 23.02
CA GLN A 462 20.68 -10.06 23.28
C GLN A 462 21.54 -8.92 22.72
N GLY A 463 22.80 -8.79 23.16
CA GLY A 463 23.74 -7.77 22.65
C GLY A 463 24.24 -7.99 21.21
N LEU A 464 23.82 -9.06 20.53
CA LEU A 464 24.10 -9.31 19.11
C LEU A 464 22.88 -9.09 18.22
N LEU A 465 21.66 -9.07 18.77
CA LEU A 465 20.39 -8.90 18.04
C LEU A 465 19.70 -7.56 18.35
N MET A 466 20.00 -6.96 19.51
CA MET A 466 19.68 -5.56 19.78
C MET A 466 20.64 -4.65 19.01
N GLN A 467 20.11 -3.53 18.53
CA GLN A 467 20.84 -2.42 17.95
C GLN A 467 20.30 -1.17 18.66
N GLN A 468 21.19 -0.29 19.10
CA GLN A 468 20.78 1.02 19.60
C GLN A 468 20.35 1.86 18.39
N GLU A 469 19.10 2.32 18.38
CA GLU A 469 18.65 3.38 17.48
C GLU A 469 18.98 4.74 18.10
N GLU A 470 19.23 5.74 17.25
CA GLU A 470 19.35 7.12 17.73
C GLU A 470 18.05 7.54 18.43
N ALA A 471 18.22 8.25 19.53
CA ALA A 471 17.14 8.62 20.43
C ALA A 471 15.96 9.29 19.71
N GLU A 472 14.73 8.87 20.04
CA GLU A 472 13.52 9.60 19.64
C GLU A 472 13.57 11.00 20.26
N SER A 473 13.84 12.01 19.44
CA SER A 473 13.95 13.39 19.88
C SER A 473 12.56 14.03 19.92
N PHE A 474 12.02 14.27 21.12
CA PHE A 474 10.67 14.81 21.32
C PHE A 474 10.68 16.23 21.88
N THR A 475 9.62 16.99 21.59
CA THR A 475 9.43 18.36 22.09
C THR A 475 8.82 18.36 23.50
N THR A 476 9.42 19.12 24.39
CA THR A 476 9.20 19.09 25.84
C THR A 476 9.49 20.47 26.45
N THR A 477 9.07 20.69 27.71
CA THR A 477 9.25 21.95 28.43
C THR A 477 10.59 22.06 29.17
N ARG A 478 11.45 21.05 29.05
CA ARG A 478 12.77 20.96 29.70
C ARG A 478 13.72 20.16 28.80
N GLY A 479 15.02 20.47 28.78
CA GLY A 479 15.99 19.76 27.94
C GLY A 479 17.00 20.72 27.30
N GLN A 480 17.57 20.34 26.16
CA GLN A 480 18.31 21.30 25.33
C GLN A 480 17.33 22.17 24.55
N LEU A 481 17.66 23.44 24.30
CA LEU A 481 16.77 24.34 23.57
C LEU A 481 16.76 23.98 22.07
N GLY A 482 15.61 23.54 21.57
CA GLY A 482 15.43 23.22 20.14
C GLY A 482 15.28 24.50 19.34
N GLN A 483 16.35 24.97 18.70
CA GLN A 483 16.33 26.24 17.93
C GLN A 483 15.22 26.25 16.86
N ASN A 484 14.95 25.11 16.25
CA ASN A 484 13.89 24.92 15.24
C ASN A 484 12.46 24.87 15.82
N HIS A 485 12.31 24.92 17.15
CA HIS A 485 11.00 24.85 17.84
C HIS A 485 10.59 26.18 18.49
N LEU A 486 11.45 27.21 18.45
CA LEU A 486 11.19 28.52 19.08
C LEU A 486 9.90 29.20 18.59
N TYR A 487 9.48 28.95 17.34
CA TYR A 487 8.24 29.49 16.78
C TYR A 487 6.99 29.12 17.60
N ARG A 488 7.04 28.00 18.34
CA ARG A 488 5.94 27.52 19.18
C ARG A 488 5.58 28.45 20.34
N LEU A 489 6.52 29.25 20.83
CA LEU A 489 6.23 30.28 21.85
C LEU A 489 5.25 31.34 21.33
N GLY A 490 5.33 31.69 20.04
CA GLY A 490 4.37 32.59 19.39
C GLY A 490 2.97 31.98 19.23
N LEU A 491 2.87 30.65 19.36
CA LEU A 491 1.61 29.87 19.31
C LEU A 491 1.14 29.45 20.71
N GLY A 492 1.79 29.93 21.79
CA GLY A 492 1.47 29.56 23.18
C GLY A 492 1.94 28.16 23.62
N ASP A 493 2.63 27.40 22.77
CA ASP A 493 3.19 26.10 23.12
C ASP A 493 4.61 26.24 23.70
N VAL A 494 4.72 25.99 25.00
CA VAL A 494 5.97 26.08 25.78
C VAL A 494 6.93 24.88 25.58
N ARG A 495 6.58 23.89 24.74
CA ARG A 495 7.42 22.73 24.42
C ARG A 495 8.50 23.06 23.37
N VAL A 496 9.42 23.95 23.73
CA VAL A 496 10.53 24.41 22.86
C VAL A 496 11.87 23.72 23.12
N PHE A 497 11.93 22.84 24.11
CA PHE A 497 13.12 22.04 24.38
C PHE A 497 13.01 20.68 23.70
N THR A 498 14.15 20.13 23.31
CA THR A 498 14.28 18.78 22.81
C THR A 498 14.85 17.91 23.92
N GLN A 499 14.20 16.78 24.20
CA GLN A 499 14.81 15.66 24.93
C GLN A 499 14.95 14.48 23.98
N SER A 500 16.09 13.82 24.10
CA SER A 500 16.47 12.62 23.39
C SER A 500 16.43 11.46 24.39
N GLU A 501 15.54 10.50 24.20
CA GLU A 501 15.52 9.26 24.97
C GLU A 501 16.08 8.12 24.11
N GLU A 502 17.23 7.57 24.50
CA GLU A 502 17.80 6.37 23.89
C GLU A 502 16.95 5.16 24.29
N VAL A 503 16.09 4.70 23.39
CA VAL A 503 15.23 3.53 23.61
C VAL A 503 15.81 2.32 22.89
N GLU A 504 16.37 1.36 23.65
CA GLU A 504 16.82 0.08 23.09
C GLU A 504 15.61 -0.76 22.64
N ARG A 505 15.24 -0.66 21.36
CA ARG A 505 14.21 -1.51 20.74
C ARG A 505 14.86 -2.70 20.00
N PRO A 506 14.26 -3.90 20.00
CA PRO A 506 14.71 -5.03 19.17
C PRO A 506 14.41 -4.80 17.68
N THR A 507 15.20 -3.95 17.01
CA THR A 507 15.02 -3.54 15.60
C THR A 507 15.45 -4.58 14.56
N THR A 508 15.73 -5.82 15.02
CA THR A 508 16.02 -6.97 14.16
C THR A 508 14.75 -7.82 13.99
N ALA A 509 14.27 -7.98 12.75
CA ALA A 509 13.25 -8.99 12.43
C ALA A 509 13.90 -10.33 12.06
N VAL A 510 13.26 -11.43 12.48
CA VAL A 510 13.77 -12.80 12.27
C VAL A 510 12.77 -13.71 11.57
N SER A 511 13.20 -14.39 10.50
CA SER A 511 12.45 -15.53 9.94
C SER A 511 13.18 -16.84 10.23
N VAL A 512 12.50 -17.81 10.85
CA VAL A 512 13.02 -19.16 11.08
C VAL A 512 12.41 -20.12 10.06
N VAL A 513 13.24 -20.69 9.20
CA VAL A 513 12.86 -21.58 8.09
C VAL A 513 13.30 -23.01 8.44
N VAL A 514 12.34 -23.93 8.54
CA VAL A 514 12.50 -25.24 9.18
C VAL A 514 12.30 -26.37 8.18
N ASP A 515 13.29 -27.23 8.03
CA ASP A 515 13.24 -28.38 7.13
C ASP A 515 12.32 -29.50 7.66
N LEU A 516 11.32 -29.86 6.87
CA LEU A 516 10.39 -30.96 7.13
C LEU A 516 10.52 -32.09 6.09
N SER A 517 11.59 -32.08 5.28
CA SER A 517 11.83 -33.12 4.27
C SER A 517 12.13 -34.47 4.91
N SER A 518 11.93 -35.54 4.13
CA SER A 518 12.03 -36.93 4.59
C SER A 518 13.46 -37.39 4.92
N SER A 519 14.50 -36.64 4.55
CA SER A 519 15.89 -36.92 4.98
C SER A 519 16.10 -36.65 6.47
N THR A 520 15.34 -35.71 7.04
CA THR A 520 15.38 -35.40 8.48
C THR A 520 14.78 -36.52 9.35
N GLN A 521 13.97 -37.42 8.77
CA GLN A 521 13.22 -38.46 9.47
C GLN A 521 13.97 -39.79 9.59
N ASP A 522 14.01 -40.33 10.80
CA ASP A 522 14.36 -41.73 11.03
C ASP A 522 13.17 -42.68 10.82
N GLU A 523 13.36 -43.98 11.07
CA GLU A 523 12.28 -44.98 10.94
C GLU A 523 11.19 -44.86 12.01
N ALA A 524 11.47 -44.26 13.18
CA ALA A 524 10.46 -44.03 14.21
C ALA A 524 9.56 -42.86 13.81
N ASP A 525 10.12 -41.78 13.28
CA ASP A 525 9.38 -40.64 12.75
C ASP A 525 8.54 -41.01 11.51
N LYS A 526 9.04 -41.89 10.63
CA LYS A 526 8.25 -42.43 9.50
C LYS A 526 7.08 -43.32 9.95
N LYS A 527 7.24 -44.12 11.00
CA LYS A 527 6.14 -44.91 11.60
C LYS A 527 5.10 -44.01 12.27
N PHE A 528 5.54 -43.02 13.03
CA PHE A 528 4.68 -41.98 13.60
C PHE A 528 3.89 -41.24 12.50
N ALA A 529 4.53 -40.88 11.39
CA ALA A 529 3.88 -40.24 10.25
C ALA A 529 2.80 -41.09 9.56
N LYS A 530 2.84 -42.43 9.72
CA LYS A 530 1.82 -43.40 9.28
C LYS A 530 0.70 -43.64 10.29
N GLY A 531 0.73 -42.99 11.46
CA GLY A 531 -0.29 -43.12 12.51
C GLY A 531 -0.04 -44.25 13.51
N GLU A 532 1.13 -44.89 13.47
CA GLU A 532 1.53 -45.82 14.52
C GLU A 532 1.80 -45.05 15.83
N LYS A 533 1.32 -45.56 16.97
CA LYS A 533 1.59 -44.96 18.29
C LYS A 533 3.02 -45.25 18.75
N VAL A 534 3.98 -44.60 18.08
CA VAL A 534 5.38 -44.55 18.49
C VAL A 534 5.54 -43.37 19.43
N GLN A 535 5.71 -43.62 20.73
CA GLN A 535 6.19 -42.59 21.65
C GLN A 535 7.58 -42.12 21.17
N PHE A 536 8.05 -40.97 21.63
CA PHE A 536 9.50 -40.74 21.61
C PHE A 536 10.16 -41.72 22.59
N GLU A 537 10.45 -42.93 22.12
CA GLU A 537 11.35 -43.85 22.80
C GLU A 537 12.64 -43.10 23.13
N ALA A 538 13.19 -43.38 24.31
CA ALA A 538 14.44 -42.80 24.77
C ALA A 538 15.62 -43.45 24.03
N ALA A 539 15.71 -43.22 22.72
CA ALA A 539 16.91 -43.46 21.95
C ALA A 539 18.07 -42.68 22.60
N MET A 540 19.26 -43.30 22.66
CA MET A 540 20.45 -42.69 23.26
C MET A 540 20.87 -41.37 22.59
N ALA A 541 20.46 -41.15 21.34
CA ALA A 541 20.60 -39.91 20.59
C ALA A 541 19.24 -39.49 19.98
N PRO A 542 18.89 -38.19 19.95
CA PRO A 542 17.67 -37.71 19.29
C PRO A 542 17.78 -37.75 17.76
N SER A 543 16.66 -37.98 17.06
CA SER A 543 16.61 -37.91 15.60
C SER A 543 16.95 -36.51 15.06
N THR A 544 17.30 -36.40 13.78
CA THR A 544 17.63 -35.12 13.14
C THR A 544 16.42 -34.18 13.15
N LEU A 545 15.26 -34.64 12.68
CA LEU A 545 14.00 -33.89 12.74
C LEU A 545 13.71 -33.40 14.17
N ARG A 546 13.81 -34.29 15.16
CA ARG A 546 13.59 -33.89 16.56
C ARG A 546 14.58 -32.83 17.03
N SER A 547 15.86 -32.99 16.69
CA SER A 547 16.90 -32.00 17.03
C SER A 547 16.63 -30.65 16.38
N ILE A 548 16.10 -30.62 15.15
CA ILE A 548 15.62 -29.42 14.48
C ILE A 548 14.44 -28.81 15.25
N LEU A 549 13.38 -29.58 15.54
CA LEU A 549 12.18 -29.08 16.23
C LEU A 549 12.47 -28.55 17.65
N GLU A 550 13.25 -29.28 18.46
CA GLU A 550 13.71 -28.81 19.77
C GLU A 550 14.51 -27.49 19.64
N SER A 551 15.27 -27.32 18.56
CA SER A 551 16.02 -26.08 18.28
C SER A 551 15.13 -24.91 17.82
N VAL A 552 14.02 -25.18 17.13
CA VAL A 552 13.01 -24.15 16.82
C VAL A 552 12.36 -23.66 18.11
N VAL A 553 11.99 -24.55 19.04
CA VAL A 553 11.46 -24.15 20.36
C VAL A 553 12.50 -23.38 21.18
N LEU A 554 13.78 -23.76 21.10
CA LEU A 554 14.88 -23.01 21.73
C LEU A 554 14.96 -21.57 21.20
N LEU A 555 14.99 -21.41 19.87
CA LEU A 555 15.08 -20.11 19.21
C LEU A 555 13.83 -19.26 19.47
N GLU A 556 12.63 -19.83 19.37
CA GLU A 556 11.36 -19.14 19.68
C GLU A 556 11.39 -18.53 21.09
N LYS A 557 11.83 -19.29 22.10
CA LYS A 557 11.96 -18.80 23.48
C LYS A 557 13.06 -17.76 23.67
N VAL A 558 14.17 -17.90 22.94
CA VAL A 558 15.28 -16.95 22.98
C VAL A 558 14.87 -15.59 22.43
N PHE A 559 14.23 -15.58 21.26
CA PHE A 559 13.75 -14.35 20.64
C PHE A 559 12.59 -13.74 21.41
N ASP A 560 11.78 -14.55 22.10
CA ASP A 560 10.74 -14.08 23.03
C ASP A 560 11.34 -13.27 24.18
N GLN A 561 12.37 -13.81 24.83
CA GLN A 561 13.07 -13.16 25.93
C GLN A 561 13.81 -11.88 25.51
N ILE A 562 14.21 -11.78 24.24
CA ILE A 562 14.84 -10.58 23.65
C ILE A 562 13.78 -9.55 23.20
N GLY A 563 12.51 -9.94 23.03
CA GLY A 563 11.46 -9.08 22.45
C GLY A 563 11.55 -8.93 20.92
N CYS A 564 12.24 -9.86 20.25
CA CYS A 564 12.52 -9.77 18.81
C CYS A 564 11.29 -10.19 17.96
N PRO A 565 10.83 -9.35 17.01
CA PRO A 565 9.75 -9.68 16.08
C PRO A 565 10.17 -10.83 15.15
N ARG A 566 9.37 -11.89 15.08
CA ARG A 566 9.75 -13.11 14.37
C ARG A 566 8.60 -13.93 13.79
N GLU A 567 8.90 -14.63 12.70
CA GLU A 567 8.05 -15.67 12.11
C GLU A 567 8.75 -17.04 12.07
N VAL A 568 7.96 -18.10 11.96
CA VAL A 568 8.43 -19.49 11.82
C VAL A 568 7.66 -20.18 10.70
N LEU A 569 8.39 -20.76 9.74
CA LEU A 569 7.87 -21.39 8.53
C LEU A 569 8.48 -22.79 8.36
N GLY A 570 7.65 -23.81 8.14
CA GLY A 570 8.11 -25.17 7.86
C GLY A 570 8.08 -25.46 6.35
N PHE A 571 9.20 -25.85 5.75
CA PHE A 571 9.29 -26.14 4.31
C PHE A 571 9.34 -27.64 4.02
N ALA A 572 8.93 -28.04 2.81
CA ALA A 572 8.73 -29.44 2.43
C ALA A 572 7.82 -30.27 3.36
N PRO A 573 6.63 -29.78 3.77
CA PRO A 573 5.64 -30.64 4.43
C PRO A 573 5.21 -31.81 3.53
N LYS A 574 4.87 -32.94 4.16
CA LYS A 574 4.32 -34.14 3.50
C LYS A 574 2.99 -33.92 2.77
N SER A 575 2.36 -32.75 2.92
CA SER A 575 1.20 -32.33 2.12
C SER A 575 1.55 -32.06 0.65
N GLY A 576 2.83 -31.90 0.32
CA GLY A 576 3.29 -31.51 -1.02
C GLY A 576 3.21 -30.00 -1.28
N GLU A 577 2.79 -29.21 -0.29
CA GLU A 577 2.92 -27.75 -0.32
C GLU A 577 4.40 -27.35 -0.15
N LEU A 578 4.78 -26.16 -0.63
CA LEU A 578 6.16 -25.68 -0.45
C LEU A 578 6.46 -25.32 1.02
N MET A 579 5.55 -24.55 1.63
CA MET A 579 5.67 -23.99 2.98
C MET A 579 4.39 -24.24 3.78
N SER A 580 4.53 -24.35 5.10
CA SER A 580 3.47 -24.33 6.11
C SER A 580 3.76 -23.24 7.13
N MET A 581 2.75 -22.44 7.47
CA MET A 581 2.87 -21.34 8.44
C MET A 581 2.81 -21.90 9.87
N VAL A 582 3.81 -21.59 10.69
CA VAL A 582 3.83 -21.99 12.11
C VAL A 582 3.55 -20.78 13.00
N ARG A 583 4.23 -19.67 12.72
CA ARG A 583 4.14 -18.43 13.49
C ARG A 583 4.26 -17.22 12.55
N CYS A 584 3.33 -16.28 12.64
CA CYS A 584 3.45 -14.94 12.05
C CYS A 584 4.12 -13.96 13.03
N PHE A 585 4.62 -12.83 12.53
CA PHE A 585 5.27 -11.79 13.35
C PHE A 585 4.45 -11.36 14.58
N GLY A 586 3.12 -11.24 14.44
CA GLY A 586 2.19 -10.87 15.53
C GLY A 586 1.61 -12.02 16.37
N ASP A 587 1.98 -13.28 16.16
CA ASP A 587 1.40 -14.41 16.90
C ASP A 587 1.83 -14.46 18.38
N ASN A 588 1.03 -15.07 19.25
CA ASN A 588 1.45 -15.36 20.63
C ASN A 588 2.44 -16.53 20.69
N THR A 589 3.51 -16.39 21.48
CA THR A 589 4.58 -17.39 21.69
C THR A 589 4.08 -18.76 22.14
N GLN A 590 3.08 -18.83 23.02
CA GLN A 590 2.53 -20.13 23.43
C GLN A 590 1.78 -20.81 22.27
N THR A 591 1.09 -20.04 21.42
CA THR A 591 0.45 -20.55 20.20
C THR A 591 1.50 -21.06 19.21
N ALA A 592 2.60 -20.31 19.03
CA ALA A 592 3.72 -20.73 18.19
C ALA A 592 4.35 -22.06 18.70
N ILE A 593 4.69 -22.16 20.00
CA ILE A 593 5.22 -23.38 20.63
C ILE A 593 4.26 -24.56 20.44
N ASN A 594 2.96 -24.35 20.65
CA ASN A 594 1.92 -25.36 20.45
C ASN A 594 1.83 -25.84 18.98
N ARG A 595 2.05 -24.96 17.99
CA ARG A 595 2.11 -25.31 16.56
C ARG A 595 3.44 -25.97 16.17
N ILE A 596 4.57 -25.57 16.78
CA ILE A 596 5.88 -26.23 16.58
C ILE A 596 5.80 -27.71 16.98
N GLY A 597 5.04 -28.06 18.02
CA GLY A 597 4.73 -29.46 18.35
C GLY A 597 4.05 -30.25 17.21
N GLY A 598 3.23 -29.59 16.39
CA GLY A 598 2.56 -30.22 15.26
C GLY A 598 3.43 -30.44 14.02
N LEU A 599 4.60 -29.80 13.93
CA LEU A 599 5.51 -29.94 12.77
C LEU A 599 5.94 -31.39 12.53
N ARG A 600 6.10 -32.19 13.59
CA ARG A 600 6.42 -33.62 13.49
C ARG A 600 5.37 -34.40 12.68
N LYS A 601 4.09 -34.02 12.76
CA LYS A 601 3.01 -34.61 11.95
C LYS A 601 3.06 -34.17 10.49
N MET A 602 3.60 -32.99 10.22
CA MET A 602 3.71 -32.39 8.89
C MET A 602 4.96 -32.86 8.14
N ALA A 603 5.98 -33.38 8.83
CA ALA A 603 7.23 -33.82 8.20
C ALA A 603 7.10 -35.09 7.34
N GLY A 604 7.97 -35.18 6.34
CA GLY A 604 8.05 -36.27 5.35
C GLY A 604 7.97 -35.81 3.89
N GLY A 605 8.37 -34.58 3.56
CA GLY A 605 8.42 -34.13 2.15
C GLY A 605 9.39 -34.95 1.29
N GLY A 606 9.02 -35.22 0.03
CA GLY A 606 9.81 -36.04 -0.90
C GLY A 606 11.01 -35.31 -1.53
N HIS A 607 11.20 -34.03 -1.24
CA HIS A 607 12.28 -33.18 -1.76
C HIS A 607 12.63 -32.08 -0.75
N THR A 608 13.80 -31.45 -0.92
CA THR A 608 14.35 -30.45 0.02
C THR A 608 14.59 -29.12 -0.72
N PRO A 609 13.55 -28.31 -0.97
CA PRO A 609 13.56 -27.14 -1.86
C PRO A 609 14.07 -25.88 -1.13
N ILE A 610 15.32 -25.93 -0.65
CA ILE A 610 15.91 -24.86 0.18
C ILE A 610 15.88 -23.51 -0.53
N GLY A 611 16.20 -23.46 -1.82
CA GLY A 611 16.22 -22.19 -2.58
C GLY A 611 14.84 -21.54 -2.64
N GLU A 612 13.80 -22.31 -2.93
CA GLU A 612 12.42 -21.86 -2.93
C GLU A 612 11.95 -21.42 -1.55
N ALA A 613 12.32 -22.17 -0.49
CA ALA A 613 11.95 -21.86 0.89
C ALA A 613 12.60 -20.56 1.39
N VAL A 614 13.91 -20.40 1.17
CA VAL A 614 14.67 -19.18 1.47
C VAL A 614 14.13 -18.00 0.68
N PHE A 615 13.85 -18.18 -0.61
CA PHE A 615 13.24 -17.13 -1.42
C PHE A 615 11.86 -16.70 -0.89
N HIS A 616 11.02 -17.66 -0.52
CA HIS A 616 9.67 -17.40 -0.01
C HIS A 616 9.68 -16.67 1.34
N ALA A 617 10.51 -17.12 2.28
CA ALA A 617 10.72 -16.42 3.56
C ALA A 617 11.38 -15.04 3.34
N GLY A 618 12.34 -14.95 2.42
CA GLY A 618 13.07 -13.74 2.10
C GLY A 618 12.15 -12.61 1.65
N ARG A 619 11.20 -12.88 0.74
CA ARG A 619 10.20 -11.89 0.32
C ARG A 619 9.44 -11.27 1.50
N ARG A 620 9.05 -12.08 2.48
CA ARG A 620 8.25 -11.67 3.65
C ARG A 620 9.09 -10.87 4.64
N LEU A 621 10.33 -11.30 4.84
CA LEU A 621 11.27 -10.62 5.72
C LEU A 621 11.73 -9.29 5.12
N LEU A 622 11.92 -9.20 3.80
CA LEU A 622 12.27 -7.95 3.09
C LEU A 622 11.21 -6.86 3.29
N THR A 623 9.92 -7.22 3.33
CA THR A 623 8.82 -6.27 3.57
C THR A 623 8.66 -5.85 5.04
N HIS A 624 9.36 -6.49 5.99
CA HIS A 624 9.28 -6.06 7.38
C HIS A 624 9.97 -4.70 7.59
N GLU A 625 9.34 -3.81 8.36
CA GLU A 625 9.85 -2.45 8.66
C GLU A 625 11.15 -2.42 9.49
N ALA A 626 11.64 -3.57 9.94
CA ALA A 626 12.82 -3.67 10.79
C ALA A 626 14.09 -3.33 10.00
N ASN A 627 14.89 -2.42 10.52
CA ASN A 627 16.13 -1.97 9.87
C ASN A 627 17.13 -3.12 9.66
N ARG A 628 17.18 -4.07 10.60
CA ARG A 628 18.00 -5.29 10.50
C ARG A 628 17.12 -6.53 10.30
N LYS A 629 17.59 -7.44 9.45
CA LYS A 629 16.82 -8.62 9.03
C LYS A 629 17.72 -9.87 9.06
N VAL A 630 17.31 -10.91 9.77
CA VAL A 630 18.07 -12.17 9.89
C VAL A 630 17.18 -13.36 9.57
N MET A 631 17.66 -14.30 8.76
CA MET A 631 16.95 -15.55 8.46
C MET A 631 17.76 -16.74 8.96
N PHE A 632 17.17 -17.58 9.81
CA PHE A 632 17.78 -18.85 10.21
C PHE A 632 17.19 -20.00 9.40
N VAL A 633 18.02 -20.77 8.72
CA VAL A 633 17.60 -21.95 7.95
C VAL A 633 18.08 -23.22 8.68
N LEU A 634 17.15 -23.97 9.27
CA LEU A 634 17.44 -25.21 10.00
C LEU A 634 17.18 -26.41 9.10
N THR A 635 18.22 -27.20 8.79
CA THR A 635 18.18 -28.32 7.83
C THR A 635 19.26 -29.36 8.16
N ASP A 636 19.20 -30.55 7.58
CA ASP A 636 20.33 -31.51 7.57
C ASP A 636 21.37 -31.21 6.47
N GLY A 637 21.05 -30.26 5.59
CA GLY A 637 21.99 -29.57 4.70
C GLY A 637 21.95 -29.98 3.23
N ALA A 638 21.06 -30.89 2.80
CA ALA A 638 21.03 -31.37 1.42
C ALA A 638 19.91 -30.71 0.56
N PRO A 639 20.17 -29.60 -0.17
CA PRO A 639 19.20 -29.04 -1.10
C PRO A 639 18.97 -29.96 -2.31
N GLY A 640 17.72 -30.02 -2.78
CA GLY A 640 17.35 -30.72 -4.02
C GLY A 640 17.89 -30.04 -5.29
N ASN A 641 18.25 -28.76 -5.23
CA ASN A 641 19.01 -28.06 -6.25
C ASN A 641 19.98 -27.07 -5.59
N VAL A 642 21.29 -27.28 -5.77
CA VAL A 642 22.34 -26.50 -5.12
C VAL A 642 22.43 -25.09 -5.70
N GLU A 643 22.38 -24.97 -7.03
CA GLU A 643 22.56 -23.71 -7.74
C GLU A 643 21.48 -22.70 -7.33
N LYS A 644 20.22 -23.16 -7.24
CA LYS A 644 19.08 -22.36 -6.80
C LYS A 644 19.12 -22.06 -5.31
N ALA A 645 19.63 -22.97 -4.46
CA ALA A 645 19.82 -22.68 -3.03
C ALA A 645 20.84 -21.54 -2.83
N VAL A 646 21.97 -21.59 -3.53
CA VAL A 646 22.98 -20.52 -3.52
C VAL A 646 22.43 -19.21 -4.07
N GLU A 647 21.81 -19.25 -5.26
CA GLU A 647 21.28 -18.06 -5.94
C GLU A 647 20.22 -17.32 -5.09
N MET A 648 19.26 -18.06 -4.53
CA MET A 648 18.20 -17.46 -3.71
C MET A 648 18.71 -16.97 -2.35
N THR A 649 19.76 -17.59 -1.81
CA THR A 649 20.48 -17.06 -0.63
C THR A 649 21.14 -15.72 -0.95
N ARG A 650 21.93 -15.66 -2.03
CA ARG A 650 22.62 -14.43 -2.44
C ARG A 650 21.63 -13.32 -2.82
N PHE A 651 20.47 -13.66 -3.38
CA PHE A 651 19.36 -12.71 -3.59
C PHE A 651 18.89 -12.09 -2.26
N CYS A 652 18.63 -12.91 -1.23
CA CYS A 652 18.20 -12.40 0.08
C CYS A 652 19.29 -11.54 0.74
N GLU A 653 20.56 -11.94 0.66
CA GLU A 653 21.69 -11.17 1.18
C GLU A 653 21.88 -9.83 0.47
N SER A 654 21.74 -9.79 -0.86
CA SER A 654 21.78 -8.53 -1.62
C SER A 654 20.62 -7.57 -1.29
N GLY A 655 19.50 -8.11 -0.81
CA GLY A 655 18.38 -7.34 -0.25
C GLY A 655 18.56 -6.92 1.22
N GLY A 656 19.72 -7.18 1.84
CA GLY A 656 20.01 -6.80 3.23
C GLY A 656 19.53 -7.80 4.29
N ILE A 657 19.15 -9.02 3.91
CA ILE A 657 18.86 -10.10 4.88
C ILE A 657 20.12 -10.90 5.17
N ARG A 658 20.52 -10.99 6.44
CA ARG A 658 21.56 -11.93 6.86
C ARG A 658 21.01 -13.35 6.94
N VAL A 659 21.36 -14.20 5.98
CA VAL A 659 20.95 -15.62 5.98
C VAL A 659 22.00 -16.47 6.73
N VAL A 660 21.54 -17.25 7.71
CA VAL A 660 22.35 -18.09 8.59
C VAL A 660 21.87 -19.53 8.50
N TYR A 661 22.72 -20.43 8.02
CA TYR A 661 22.42 -21.86 7.97
C TYR A 661 22.81 -22.55 9.29
N LEU A 662 21.83 -23.23 9.89
CA LEU A 662 22.00 -24.08 11.06
C LEU A 662 21.82 -25.54 10.63
N VAL A 663 22.95 -26.20 10.38
CA VAL A 663 22.97 -27.54 9.82
C VAL A 663 23.02 -28.55 10.97
N ILE A 664 21.94 -29.31 11.15
CA ILE A 664 21.70 -30.12 12.34
C ILE A 664 21.70 -31.61 11.99
N GLY A 665 22.45 -32.41 12.74
CA GLY A 665 22.48 -33.88 12.66
C GLY A 665 23.89 -34.49 12.69
N GLU A 666 23.98 -35.81 12.80
CA GLU A 666 25.29 -36.52 12.77
C GLU A 666 25.89 -36.63 11.36
N LYS A 667 25.04 -36.72 10.34
CA LYS A 667 25.41 -36.84 8.92
C LYS A 667 24.79 -35.69 8.16
N VAL A 668 25.56 -34.63 8.00
CA VAL A 668 25.13 -33.37 7.37
C VAL A 668 25.86 -33.12 6.06
N ARG A 669 25.24 -32.33 5.18
CA ARG A 669 25.84 -31.90 3.91
C ARG A 669 26.15 -30.40 3.93
N THR A 670 27.42 -30.02 3.78
CA THR A 670 27.88 -28.61 3.87
C THR A 670 28.88 -28.19 2.78
N ASP A 671 29.20 -29.09 1.84
CA ASP A 671 30.12 -28.85 0.71
C ASP A 671 29.69 -27.64 -0.12
N TRP A 672 28.39 -27.50 -0.39
CA TRP A 672 27.86 -26.42 -1.21
C TRP A 672 27.89 -25.06 -0.50
N LEU A 673 27.65 -25.02 0.82
CA LEU A 673 27.76 -23.79 1.64
C LEU A 673 29.22 -23.31 1.67
N THR A 674 30.15 -24.24 1.88
CA THR A 674 31.60 -23.98 1.88
C THR A 674 32.07 -23.49 0.51
N THR A 675 31.66 -24.16 -0.57
CA THR A 675 32.03 -23.81 -1.95
C THR A 675 31.46 -22.46 -2.36
N ALA A 676 30.23 -22.14 -1.94
CA ALA A 676 29.59 -20.86 -2.22
C ALA A 676 30.10 -19.72 -1.33
N GLY A 677 30.82 -19.99 -0.24
CA GLY A 677 31.22 -18.99 0.76
C GLY A 677 30.02 -18.43 1.54
N ILE A 678 29.03 -19.27 1.87
CA ILE A 678 27.85 -18.90 2.66
C ILE A 678 28.13 -19.26 4.13
N PRO A 679 27.94 -18.35 5.11
CA PRO A 679 28.17 -18.66 6.52
C PRO A 679 27.19 -19.69 7.08
N PHE A 680 27.69 -20.65 7.87
CA PHE A 680 26.87 -21.68 8.51
C PHE A 680 27.49 -22.15 9.84
N ALA A 681 26.67 -22.73 10.71
CA ALA A 681 27.11 -23.48 11.88
C ALA A 681 26.55 -24.92 11.86
N VAL A 682 27.31 -25.85 12.44
CA VAL A 682 26.95 -27.28 12.51
C VAL A 682 26.75 -27.70 13.96
N ALA A 683 25.69 -28.47 14.22
CA ALA A 683 25.39 -29.03 15.54
C ALA A 683 24.85 -30.46 15.40
N LYS A 684 25.36 -31.43 16.16
CA LYS A 684 24.86 -32.82 16.06
C LYS A 684 23.45 -32.98 16.62
N SER A 685 23.07 -32.13 17.57
CA SER A 685 21.76 -32.13 18.22
C SER A 685 21.40 -30.72 18.73
N CYS A 686 20.16 -30.53 19.18
CA CYS A 686 19.72 -29.28 19.81
C CYS A 686 20.64 -28.83 20.97
N SER A 687 21.26 -29.77 21.69
CA SER A 687 22.18 -29.43 22.78
C SER A 687 23.46 -28.71 22.33
N GLU A 688 23.87 -28.90 21.07
CA GLU A 688 25.06 -28.28 20.47
C GLU A 688 24.73 -26.97 19.70
N VAL A 689 23.46 -26.66 19.43
CA VAL A 689 23.08 -25.44 18.70
C VAL A 689 23.50 -24.17 19.44
N THR A 690 23.40 -24.15 20.77
CA THR A 690 23.88 -23.01 21.59
C THR A 690 25.38 -22.76 21.44
N PRO A 691 26.30 -23.72 21.70
CA PRO A 691 27.73 -23.48 21.50
C PRO A 691 28.10 -23.27 20.03
N ALA A 692 27.46 -23.94 19.08
CA ALA A 692 27.74 -23.77 17.64
C ALA A 692 27.40 -22.35 17.16
N LEU A 693 26.22 -21.83 17.49
CA LEU A 693 25.85 -20.43 17.23
C LEU A 693 26.83 -19.45 17.87
N LEU A 694 27.20 -19.68 19.13
CA LEU A 694 28.02 -18.73 19.90
C LEU A 694 29.49 -18.69 19.47
N ALA A 695 30.05 -19.80 18.99
CA ALA A 695 31.42 -19.84 18.48
C ALA A 695 31.59 -18.98 17.21
N GLU A 696 30.58 -19.00 16.34
CA GLU A 696 30.56 -18.31 15.05
C GLU A 696 29.76 -16.99 15.09
N ALA A 697 29.19 -16.59 16.24
CA ALA A 697 28.13 -15.57 16.30
C ALA A 697 28.49 -14.23 15.67
N LYS A 698 29.76 -13.81 15.78
CA LYS A 698 30.25 -12.58 15.13
C LYS A 698 30.30 -12.72 13.61
N THR A 699 30.71 -13.88 13.09
CA THR A 699 30.74 -14.18 11.65
C THR A 699 29.33 -14.38 11.07
N LEU A 700 28.40 -14.92 11.86
CA LEU A 700 27.04 -15.22 11.40
C LEU A 700 26.10 -14.02 11.48
N LEU A 701 26.21 -13.18 12.51
CA LEU A 701 25.21 -12.15 12.82
C LEU A 701 25.71 -10.71 12.62
N MET A 702 27.02 -10.48 12.58
CA MET A 702 27.61 -9.23 12.06
C MET A 702 28.07 -9.42 10.61
#